data_AF-A0A101VVV0-F1
#
_entry.id   AF-A0A101VVV0-F1
#
_cell.length_a   1.000
_cell.length_b   1.000
_cell.length_c   1.000
_cell.angle_alpha   90.00
_cell.angle_beta   90.00
_cell.angle_gamma   90.00
#
_symmetry.space_group_name_H-M   'P 1'
#
loop_
_entity.id
_entity.type
_entity.pdbx_description
1 polymer ?
#
loop_
_entity_poly.entity_id
_entity_poly.type
_entity_poly.pdbx_seq_one_letter_code
_entity_poly.pdbx_strand_id
1 'polypeptide(L)'
;MPKRSDIHKILIIGSGPIVIGQGAEFDYSGTQACKALKHLGYEVVLVNSNPATIMTDPAMADATYIEPLNVKRLTEIIDRERPDALLPNLGGQSGLNLSSELSKAGVLEKYGVEVIGVQLDAIERGEDRIAFKETMAKLGIEMPKSKPAYTLEEAEEIAQELGYPLVVRPAYTLGGTGGGLVYNIEELRTVVNRGIAASLVGQVLIEESVLGWEELELEVVRDSKNKMITICFIENIDAMGVHTGDSFCSAPMLTISTEVQERLQKHAYDIVEAIQVIGGTNVQFAHDPKTGRIVIIEINPRTSRSSALASKATGFPIALISALLASGLTLDEIPYWREGTLDKYTPSGDYVVIKFPRWAFEKFPGVEDKLGTQMRAVGEVMSIGKNYKEAFHKAIRSLEIGRYGLGFAKDFHNRTLSELLEMLSVATSERQFIMYEALRKGAAIEDLHQITHIKEWFIQQMKELVELEEQIIQYKGKELPDELLIQAKKDGFADRYLAKILELPEAVIRNRRIALGVVESWDIVPVSGVEDASYYYSTYNAPDKVPASDKQKVVILGGGPNRIGQGIEFDYCCVHAAFTMRDLGYETIMINCNPETVSTDYDTSDKLYFEPLTVEDVLSICSKEKPVGVIVQFGGQTPLNIADELEKAGIRILGTAPSIIDLAEDRDMFRRIMEKMNIPMPEAGMASNLPEALKIAERIGYPVMVRPSYVLGGRGMEIVYDEEMLKKYVAAAVDVTPERPILIDKFLENALEAEADALADGKDAFVPAIMEHIELAGIHSGDSACVIPSLNISTKHSDIIAEYTKRIASELRVVGLMNIQYAIANDKVYVLEANPRASRTVPLVSKVCDIPMARIATELIAADLVGRTTDIVQSFVPRNVSHFGVKEAVFPFNMFPEVDPLLGPEMRSTGEVLGLADSFGLAYFKAQEATQSSLPGEGTVLMSVAEQDRSAIVVETAQDFIQLGFKIIATKGTQAFLAEHGIKAEIVNKMFEGRPNIPDGIMNGEIQLVINTPIGKQSQHDDSYIRKTAIKHKIPYITTIAAANASAKGIVAYREAMAKNTVVKSLQDYHAEIK
;
A
#
# COMPACT_ATOMS: atom_id res chain seq x y z
N MET A 1 33.05 16.38 9.40
CA MET A 1 34.00 16.62 8.30
C MET A 1 33.17 16.93 7.09
N PRO A 2 33.60 17.81 6.18
CA PRO A 2 32.84 18.07 4.96
C PRO A 2 32.74 16.76 4.16
N LYS A 3 31.57 16.52 3.52
CA LYS A 3 31.26 15.46 2.53
C LYS A 3 32.46 14.60 2.10
N ARG A 4 32.32 13.26 2.15
CA ARG A 4 33.30 12.32 1.59
C ARG A 4 33.65 12.65 0.14
N SER A 5 34.94 12.84 -0.13
CA SER A 5 35.47 13.26 -1.44
C SER A 5 36.08 12.12 -2.26
N ASP A 6 36.23 10.95 -1.63
CA ASP A 6 36.67 9.69 -2.21
C ASP A 6 35.53 8.91 -2.88
N ILE A 7 34.28 9.33 -2.67
CA ILE A 7 33.08 8.80 -3.32
C ILE A 7 32.53 9.86 -4.27
N HIS A 8 32.17 9.46 -5.48
CA HIS A 8 31.52 10.32 -6.47
C HIS A 8 30.17 9.78 -6.89
N LYS A 9 30.02 8.46 -7.05
CA LYS A 9 28.80 7.79 -7.49
C LYS A 9 28.29 6.79 -6.45
N ILE A 10 27.02 6.90 -6.08
CA ILE A 10 26.37 6.07 -5.04
C ILE A 10 25.20 5.29 -5.64
N LEU A 11 25.18 3.98 -5.40
CA LEU A 11 24.05 3.10 -5.70
C LEU A 11 23.10 3.04 -4.50
N ILE A 12 21.81 3.32 -4.74
CA ILE A 12 20.71 3.11 -3.80
C ILE A 12 19.85 1.96 -4.32
N ILE A 13 19.57 0.99 -3.44
CA ILE A 13 18.62 -0.10 -3.71
C ILE A 13 17.28 0.28 -3.08
N GLY A 14 16.23 0.39 -3.90
CA GLY A 14 14.86 0.60 -3.46
C GLY A 14 14.23 -0.66 -2.86
N SER A 15 12.99 -0.53 -2.37
CA SER A 15 12.25 -1.64 -1.74
C SER A 15 11.59 -2.60 -2.74
N GLY A 16 11.35 -2.17 -3.97
CA GLY A 16 10.55 -2.92 -4.94
C GLY A 16 9.06 -2.63 -4.78
N PRO A 17 8.19 -3.60 -5.12
CA PRO A 17 6.74 -3.40 -5.05
C PRO A 17 6.24 -3.22 -3.61
N ILE A 18 5.09 -2.55 -3.49
CA ILE A 18 4.36 -2.41 -2.22
C ILE A 18 3.75 -3.76 -1.82
N VAL A 19 4.09 -4.23 -0.62
CA VAL A 19 3.57 -5.47 -0.02
C VAL A 19 3.20 -5.22 1.45
N ILE A 20 2.34 -6.08 2.03
CA ILE A 20 2.06 -6.02 3.47
C ILE A 20 3.38 -6.19 4.25
N GLY A 21 3.69 -5.23 5.12
CA GLY A 21 4.94 -5.18 5.88
C GLY A 21 6.09 -4.40 5.22
N GLN A 22 5.95 -3.99 3.96
CA GLN A 22 6.90 -3.12 3.26
C GLN A 22 6.14 -2.14 2.35
N GLY A 23 5.74 -1.01 2.94
CA GLY A 23 4.80 -0.05 2.36
C GLY A 23 5.44 1.12 1.63
N ALA A 24 4.74 2.25 1.59
CA ALA A 24 5.17 3.46 0.89
C ALA A 24 6.32 4.21 1.59
N GLU A 25 6.61 3.88 2.85
CA GLU A 25 7.65 4.51 3.68
C GLU A 25 9.04 4.50 3.04
N PHE A 26 9.27 3.55 2.12
CA PHE A 26 10.54 3.39 1.41
C PHE A 26 10.63 4.22 0.14
N ASP A 27 9.51 4.61 -0.48
CA ASP A 27 9.54 5.67 -1.51
C ASP A 27 9.84 7.02 -0.87
N TYR A 28 9.19 7.32 0.27
CA TYR A 28 9.52 8.50 1.08
C TYR A 28 10.99 8.51 1.48
N SER A 29 11.50 7.41 2.07
CA SER A 29 12.89 7.31 2.50
C SER A 29 13.87 7.41 1.34
N GLY A 30 13.60 6.69 0.24
CA GLY A 30 14.42 6.68 -0.97
C GLY A 30 14.47 8.05 -1.66
N THR A 31 13.32 8.73 -1.77
CA THR A 31 13.22 10.09 -2.33
C THR A 31 14.04 11.09 -1.52
N GLN A 32 13.89 11.07 -0.19
CA GLN A 32 14.66 11.94 0.72
C GLN A 32 16.17 11.73 0.57
N ALA A 33 16.62 10.48 0.40
CA ALA A 33 18.04 10.19 0.21
C ALA A 33 18.57 10.59 -1.16
N CYS A 34 17.80 10.36 -2.23
CA CYS A 34 18.16 10.85 -3.57
C CYS A 34 18.36 12.37 -3.55
N LYS A 35 17.42 13.10 -2.95
CA LYS A 35 17.50 14.56 -2.77
C LYS A 35 18.76 14.95 -1.97
N ALA A 36 19.02 14.30 -0.84
CA ALA A 36 20.16 14.59 0.03
C ALA A 36 21.50 14.40 -0.69
N LEU A 37 21.68 13.26 -1.36
CA LEU A 37 22.93 12.93 -2.04
C LEU A 37 23.17 13.81 -3.27
N LYS A 38 22.13 14.10 -4.06
CA LYS A 38 22.24 15.05 -5.19
C LYS A 38 22.53 16.46 -4.71
N HIS A 39 21.93 16.90 -3.60
CA HIS A 39 22.23 18.21 -3.01
C HIS A 39 23.70 18.34 -2.61
N LEU A 40 24.31 17.26 -2.10
CA LEU A 40 25.75 17.21 -1.84
C LEU A 40 26.60 17.10 -3.12
N GLY A 41 26.00 16.89 -4.29
CA GLY A 41 26.68 16.74 -5.58
C GLY A 41 27.33 15.37 -5.79
N TYR A 42 26.68 14.30 -5.31
CA TYR A 42 26.99 12.93 -5.75
C TYR A 42 26.19 12.60 -7.01
N GLU A 43 26.76 11.73 -7.86
CA GLU A 43 25.98 11.01 -8.86
C GLU A 43 25.21 9.88 -8.16
N VAL A 44 23.91 9.79 -8.42
CA VAL A 44 23.04 8.79 -7.82
C VAL A 44 22.59 7.79 -8.88
N VAL A 45 22.88 6.52 -8.64
CA VAL A 45 22.29 5.39 -9.35
C VAL A 45 21.20 4.82 -8.46
N LEU A 46 19.98 4.74 -8.97
CA LEU A 46 18.86 4.16 -8.24
C LEU A 46 18.36 2.91 -8.96
N VAL A 47 18.06 1.85 -8.22
CA VAL A 47 17.37 0.68 -8.73
C VAL A 47 16.12 0.37 -7.91
N ASN A 48 14.96 0.35 -8.56
CA ASN A 48 13.68 0.00 -7.95
C ASN A 48 12.71 -0.48 -9.02
N SER A 49 12.09 -1.65 -8.83
CA SER A 49 11.15 -2.22 -9.81
C SER A 49 9.76 -1.58 -9.82
N ASN A 50 9.42 -0.77 -8.81
CA ASN A 50 8.10 -0.16 -8.67
C ASN A 50 7.99 1.17 -9.44
N PRO A 51 7.18 1.25 -10.51
CA PRO A 51 7.06 2.43 -11.37
C PRO A 51 6.23 3.56 -10.73
N ALA A 52 5.46 3.29 -9.68
CA ALA A 52 4.56 4.26 -9.06
C ALA A 52 5.24 5.19 -8.06
N THR A 53 6.55 5.04 -7.87
CA THR A 53 7.33 5.78 -6.88
C THR A 53 7.82 7.13 -7.41
N ILE A 54 7.97 8.12 -6.52
CA ILE A 54 8.60 9.39 -6.84
C ILE A 54 10.11 9.21 -6.99
N MET A 55 10.73 8.35 -6.18
CA MET A 55 12.19 8.10 -6.27
C MET A 55 12.63 7.64 -7.66
N THR A 56 11.76 6.95 -8.42
CA THR A 56 12.05 6.48 -9.79
C THR A 56 11.77 7.51 -10.89
N ASP A 57 11.39 8.75 -10.54
CA ASP A 57 11.31 9.80 -11.55
C ASP A 57 12.69 10.05 -12.18
N PRO A 58 12.77 10.28 -13.51
CA PRO A 58 14.05 10.49 -14.19
C PRO A 58 14.89 11.64 -13.62
N ALA A 59 14.26 12.63 -12.98
CA ALA A 59 14.94 13.78 -12.39
C ALA A 59 15.54 13.48 -10.99
N MET A 60 15.07 12.45 -10.29
CA MET A 60 15.46 12.18 -8.90
C MET A 60 16.84 11.53 -8.77
N ALA A 61 17.30 10.78 -9.77
CA ALA A 61 18.62 10.17 -9.82
C ALA A 61 19.32 10.52 -11.16
N ASP A 62 20.61 10.27 -11.27
CA ASP A 62 21.37 10.46 -12.52
C ASP A 62 21.19 9.26 -13.46
N ALA A 63 21.05 8.06 -12.90
CA ALA A 63 20.64 6.86 -13.62
C ALA A 63 19.59 6.09 -12.80
N THR A 64 18.39 5.93 -13.36
CA THR A 64 17.28 5.23 -12.71
C THR A 64 17.02 3.90 -13.42
N TYR A 65 17.10 2.79 -12.71
CA TYR A 65 16.83 1.45 -13.21
C TYR A 65 15.51 0.93 -12.65
N ILE A 66 14.54 0.76 -13.54
CA ILE A 66 13.32 -0.01 -13.25
C ILE A 66 13.57 -1.45 -13.70
N GLU A 67 14.19 -2.22 -12.81
CA GLU A 67 14.65 -3.59 -13.05
C GLU A 67 14.33 -4.49 -11.85
N PRO A 68 14.23 -5.82 -12.04
CA PRO A 68 14.05 -6.77 -10.95
C PRO A 68 15.14 -6.66 -9.88
N LEU A 69 14.72 -6.65 -8.62
CA LEU A 69 15.63 -6.54 -7.47
C LEU A 69 16.22 -7.91 -7.10
N ASN A 70 17.26 -8.31 -7.82
CA ASN A 70 18.01 -9.54 -7.55
C ASN A 70 19.52 -9.37 -7.83
N VAL A 71 20.34 -10.28 -7.28
CA VAL A 71 21.81 -10.25 -7.40
C VAL A 71 22.26 -10.15 -8.85
N LYS A 72 21.59 -10.85 -9.77
CA LYS A 72 21.97 -10.89 -11.17
C LYS A 72 21.83 -9.51 -11.83
N ARG A 73 20.66 -8.87 -11.71
CA ARG A 73 20.41 -7.53 -12.29
C ARG A 73 21.26 -6.46 -11.64
N LEU A 74 21.41 -6.52 -10.32
CA LEU A 74 22.30 -5.60 -9.61
C LEU A 74 23.76 -5.75 -10.05
N THR A 75 24.22 -6.97 -10.32
CA THR A 75 25.56 -7.20 -10.89
C THR A 75 25.70 -6.56 -12.27
N GLU A 76 24.70 -6.71 -13.14
CA GLU A 76 24.67 -6.08 -14.48
C GLU A 76 24.73 -4.55 -14.37
N ILE A 77 23.97 -3.96 -13.43
CA ILE A 77 23.96 -2.51 -13.17
C ILE A 77 25.30 -2.04 -12.60
N ILE A 78 25.87 -2.73 -11.61
CA ILE A 78 27.15 -2.36 -10.99
C ILE A 78 28.29 -2.44 -12.03
N ASP A 79 28.29 -3.47 -12.88
CA ASP A 79 29.28 -3.63 -13.95
C ASP A 79 29.22 -2.49 -14.98
N ARG A 80 28.00 -2.00 -15.25
CA ARG A 80 27.76 -0.88 -16.17
C ARG A 80 28.08 0.48 -15.54
N GLU A 81 27.52 0.77 -14.37
CA GLU A 81 27.52 2.09 -13.76
C GLU A 81 28.79 2.41 -12.97
N ARG A 82 29.48 1.38 -12.46
CA ARG A 82 30.68 1.51 -11.61
C ARG A 82 30.46 2.47 -10.44
N PRO A 83 29.47 2.23 -9.56
CA PRO A 83 29.31 3.05 -8.36
C PRO A 83 30.51 2.85 -7.42
N ASP A 84 30.96 3.92 -6.77
CA ASP A 84 32.02 3.85 -5.75
C ASP A 84 31.46 3.28 -4.44
N ALA A 85 30.19 3.53 -4.16
CA ALA A 85 29.55 3.11 -2.93
C ALA A 85 28.11 2.61 -3.10
N LEU A 86 27.64 1.82 -2.14
CA LEU A 86 26.28 1.30 -2.01
C LEU A 86 25.68 1.73 -0.67
N LEU A 87 24.46 2.28 -0.70
CA LEU A 87 23.70 2.65 0.49
C LEU A 87 22.55 1.65 0.73
N PRO A 88 22.65 0.76 1.74
CA PRO A 88 21.77 -0.41 1.84
C PRO A 88 20.49 -0.17 2.65
N ASN A 89 20.45 0.86 3.49
CA ASN A 89 19.55 0.97 4.63
C ASN A 89 18.25 1.76 4.38
N LEU A 90 17.90 2.00 3.11
CA LEU A 90 16.74 2.81 2.70
C LEU A 90 15.72 2.05 1.86
N GLY A 91 16.05 0.85 1.40
CA GLY A 91 15.18 -0.02 0.60
C GLY A 91 14.48 -1.11 1.42
N GLY A 92 14.22 -0.86 2.70
CA GLY A 92 13.66 -1.87 3.60
C GLY A 92 14.55 -3.10 3.72
N GLN A 93 13.95 -4.27 3.88
CA GLN A 93 14.71 -5.52 3.97
C GLN A 93 15.28 -5.93 2.63
N SER A 94 14.57 -5.64 1.54
CA SER A 94 15.04 -5.94 0.18
C SER A 94 16.42 -5.33 -0.04
N GLY A 95 16.61 -4.06 0.33
CA GLY A 95 17.92 -3.39 0.28
C GLY A 95 19.00 -4.10 1.10
N LEU A 96 18.72 -4.44 2.37
CA LEU A 96 19.69 -5.11 3.25
C LEU A 96 20.07 -6.51 2.77
N ASN A 97 19.08 -7.32 2.40
CA ASN A 97 19.28 -8.69 1.92
C ASN A 97 20.11 -8.70 0.65
N LEU A 98 19.75 -7.88 -0.35
CA LEU A 98 20.45 -7.82 -1.62
C LEU A 98 21.90 -7.32 -1.47
N SER A 99 22.13 -6.36 -0.57
CA SER A 99 23.49 -5.90 -0.25
C SER A 99 24.35 -7.03 0.32
N SER A 100 23.79 -7.82 1.23
CA SER A 100 24.46 -8.99 1.81
C SER A 100 24.70 -10.09 0.77
N GLU A 101 23.72 -10.36 -0.10
CA GLU A 101 23.84 -11.35 -1.18
C GLU A 101 24.89 -10.94 -2.23
N LEU A 102 24.94 -9.67 -2.62
CA LEU A 102 25.96 -9.12 -3.52
C LEU A 102 27.37 -9.27 -2.94
N SER A 103 27.52 -9.02 -1.63
CA SER A 103 28.80 -9.24 -0.95
C SER A 103 29.18 -10.72 -0.93
N LYS A 104 28.24 -11.62 -0.57
CA LYS A 104 28.49 -13.08 -0.55
C LYS A 104 28.83 -13.63 -1.94
N ALA A 105 28.27 -13.03 -3.00
CA ALA A 105 28.59 -13.34 -4.39
C ALA A 105 29.95 -12.77 -4.86
N GLY A 106 30.65 -11.99 -4.03
CA GLY A 106 31.93 -11.35 -4.37
C GLY A 106 31.80 -10.19 -5.36
N VAL A 107 30.58 -9.70 -5.61
CA VAL A 107 30.31 -8.65 -6.61
C VAL A 107 30.86 -7.30 -6.14
N LEU A 108 30.61 -6.93 -4.88
CA LEU A 108 31.07 -5.66 -4.33
C LEU A 108 32.60 -5.56 -4.33
N GLU A 109 33.30 -6.63 -3.93
CA GLU A 109 34.77 -6.69 -3.97
C GLU A 109 35.31 -6.64 -5.41
N LYS A 110 34.73 -7.43 -6.32
CA LYS A 110 35.12 -7.46 -7.74
C LYS A 110 35.07 -6.08 -8.40
N TYR A 111 34.11 -5.25 -8.01
CA TYR A 111 33.86 -3.95 -8.60
C TYR A 111 34.34 -2.77 -7.75
N GLY A 112 34.90 -3.03 -6.56
CA GLY A 112 35.40 -1.99 -5.65
C GLY A 112 34.31 -1.11 -5.04
N VAL A 113 33.10 -1.66 -4.84
CA VAL A 113 31.96 -0.91 -4.29
C VAL A 113 31.99 -0.97 -2.76
N GLU A 114 32.14 0.18 -2.12
CA GLU A 114 32.12 0.30 -0.65
C GLU A 114 30.68 0.37 -0.11
N VAL A 115 30.36 -0.37 0.95
CA VAL A 115 29.07 -0.19 1.64
C VAL A 115 29.17 0.98 2.63
N ILE A 116 28.28 1.97 2.51
CA ILE A 116 28.23 3.15 3.39
C ILE A 116 26.98 3.17 4.25
N GLY A 117 27.00 3.96 5.34
CA GLY A 117 25.93 3.98 6.33
C GLY A 117 25.95 2.72 7.19
N VAL A 118 25.25 1.67 6.78
CA VAL A 118 25.12 0.43 7.55
C VAL A 118 26.01 -0.65 6.96
N GLN A 119 27.08 -0.97 7.67
CA GLN A 119 28.07 -1.97 7.25
C GLN A 119 27.46 -3.38 7.25
N LEU A 120 27.99 -4.26 6.40
CA LEU A 120 27.47 -5.63 6.23
C LEU A 120 27.49 -6.45 7.53
N ASP A 121 28.51 -6.28 8.36
CA ASP A 121 28.63 -6.92 9.66
C ASP A 121 27.58 -6.38 10.66
N ALA A 122 27.20 -5.11 10.54
CA ALA A 122 26.12 -4.51 11.31
C ALA A 122 24.75 -5.06 10.88
N ILE A 123 24.54 -5.28 9.57
CA ILE A 123 23.35 -5.96 9.05
C ILE A 123 23.25 -7.37 9.63
N GLU A 124 24.32 -8.15 9.55
CA GLU A 124 24.35 -9.52 10.09
C GLU A 124 24.08 -9.53 11.61
N ARG A 125 24.71 -8.64 12.39
CA ARG A 125 24.46 -8.56 13.85
C ARG A 125 23.04 -8.13 14.21
N GLY A 126 22.35 -7.35 13.37
CA GLY A 126 20.97 -6.91 13.61
C GLY A 126 19.93 -7.92 13.16
N GLU A 127 20.17 -8.60 12.04
CA GLU A 127 19.20 -9.49 11.38
C GLU A 127 19.38 -10.96 11.78
N ASP A 128 20.62 -11.42 12.02
CA ASP A 128 20.87 -12.78 12.49
C ASP A 128 20.51 -12.92 13.98
N ARG A 129 19.55 -13.80 14.27
CA ARG A 129 19.00 -13.94 15.62
C ARG A 129 20.01 -14.49 16.62
N ILE A 130 20.98 -15.30 16.19
CA ILE A 130 22.04 -15.83 17.06
C ILE A 130 23.06 -14.74 17.33
N ALA A 131 23.55 -14.07 16.29
CA ALA A 131 24.52 -12.98 16.43
C ALA A 131 23.97 -11.83 17.29
N PHE A 132 22.69 -11.48 17.11
CA PHE A 132 22.01 -10.49 17.92
C PHE A 132 21.96 -10.91 19.39
N LYS A 133 21.55 -12.15 19.68
CA LYS A 133 21.49 -12.68 21.04
C LYS A 133 22.84 -12.71 21.74
N GLU A 134 23.89 -13.12 21.04
CA GLU A 134 25.25 -13.08 21.58
C GLU A 134 25.70 -11.65 21.88
N THR A 135 25.31 -10.69 21.04
CA THR A 135 25.60 -9.26 21.25
C THR A 135 24.86 -8.76 22.50
N MET A 136 23.57 -9.10 22.67
CA MET A 136 22.79 -8.69 23.85
C MET A 136 23.35 -9.30 25.14
N ALA A 137 23.76 -10.57 25.11
CA ALA A 137 24.39 -11.23 26.24
C ALA A 137 25.70 -10.55 26.66
N LYS A 138 26.52 -10.09 25.71
CA LYS A 138 27.75 -9.32 25.99
C LYS A 138 27.45 -7.96 26.62
N LEU A 139 26.35 -7.32 26.22
CA LEU A 139 25.89 -6.04 26.78
C LEU A 139 25.19 -6.19 28.13
N GLY A 140 24.83 -7.42 28.53
CA GLY A 140 24.02 -7.67 29.71
C GLY A 140 22.57 -7.20 29.56
N ILE A 141 22.07 -7.10 28.33
CA ILE A 141 20.69 -6.73 28.02
C ILE A 141 19.90 -8.02 27.84
N GLU A 142 18.80 -8.17 28.59
CA GLU A 142 17.98 -9.38 28.53
C GLU A 142 17.17 -9.46 27.25
N MET A 143 16.99 -10.69 26.76
CA MET A 143 16.03 -11.05 25.70
C MET A 143 15.01 -12.03 26.27
N PRO A 144 13.85 -12.22 25.62
CA PRO A 144 13.03 -13.39 25.88
C PRO A 144 13.88 -14.67 25.83
N LYS A 145 13.72 -15.55 26.82
CA LYS A 145 14.37 -16.87 26.81
C LYS A 145 14.02 -17.60 25.51
N SER A 146 15.04 -18.04 24.80
CA SER A 146 14.88 -18.52 23.43
C SER A 146 15.89 -19.59 23.07
N LYS A 147 15.56 -20.46 22.11
CA LYS A 147 16.55 -21.34 21.45
C LYS A 147 16.21 -21.49 19.95
N PRO A 148 17.21 -21.54 19.07
CA PRO A 148 16.99 -21.80 17.66
C PRO A 148 16.63 -23.28 17.44
N ALA A 149 15.76 -23.54 16.46
CA ALA A 149 15.41 -24.87 15.97
C ALA A 149 15.47 -24.89 14.44
N TYR A 150 15.96 -26.00 13.89
CA TYR A 150 16.05 -26.29 12.46
C TYR A 150 15.15 -27.45 12.04
N THR A 151 14.65 -28.20 13.02
CA THR A 151 13.68 -29.28 12.82
C THR A 151 12.49 -29.12 13.75
N LEU A 152 11.42 -29.83 13.43
CA LEU A 152 10.24 -29.86 14.28
C LEU A 152 10.54 -30.50 15.64
N GLU A 153 11.34 -31.57 15.64
CA GLU A 153 11.74 -32.29 16.85
C GLU A 153 12.51 -31.39 17.82
N GLU A 154 13.47 -30.61 17.32
CA GLU A 154 14.21 -29.63 18.12
C GLU A 154 13.26 -28.59 18.73
N ALA A 155 12.29 -28.09 17.94
CA ALA A 155 11.32 -27.11 18.43
C ALA A 155 10.41 -27.70 19.52
N GLU A 156 9.99 -28.97 19.40
CA GLU A 156 9.20 -29.67 20.42
C GLU A 156 9.98 -29.85 21.73
N GLU A 157 11.27 -30.18 21.65
CA GLU A 157 12.14 -30.29 22.83
C GLU A 157 12.28 -28.94 23.55
N ILE A 158 12.54 -27.86 22.80
CA ILE A 158 12.63 -26.50 23.34
C ILE A 158 11.31 -26.08 23.98
N ALA A 159 10.18 -26.42 23.35
CA ALA A 159 8.86 -26.09 23.88
C ALA A 159 8.55 -26.79 25.22
N GLN A 160 9.03 -28.02 25.42
CA GLN A 160 8.92 -28.72 26.70
C GLN A 160 9.73 -28.05 27.82
N GLU A 161 10.86 -27.43 27.47
CA GLU A 161 11.70 -26.70 28.43
C GLU A 161 11.12 -25.33 28.79
N LEU A 162 10.65 -24.56 27.80
CA LEU A 162 10.16 -23.19 28.00
C LEU A 162 8.71 -23.13 28.52
N GLY A 163 7.86 -24.08 28.11
CA GLY A 163 6.45 -24.12 28.44
C GLY A 163 5.58 -23.16 27.61
N TYR A 164 4.31 -23.51 27.40
CA TYR A 164 3.37 -22.71 26.61
C TYR A 164 2.72 -21.57 27.42
N PRO A 165 2.29 -20.47 26.76
CA PRO A 165 2.42 -20.19 25.32
C PRO A 165 3.84 -19.77 24.91
N LEU A 166 4.16 -19.98 23.64
CA LEU A 166 5.47 -19.69 23.03
C LEU A 166 5.32 -18.84 21.78
N VAL A 167 6.36 -18.10 21.43
CA VAL A 167 6.45 -17.38 20.15
C VAL A 167 7.42 -18.11 19.24
N VAL A 168 7.02 -18.30 17.98
CA VAL A 168 7.88 -18.82 16.90
C VAL A 168 8.21 -17.65 15.96
N ARG A 169 9.50 -17.33 15.81
CA ARG A 169 9.97 -16.29 14.88
C ARG A 169 10.98 -16.87 13.87
N PRO A 170 10.66 -16.90 12.57
CA PRO A 170 11.62 -17.29 11.54
C PRO A 170 12.75 -16.27 11.39
N ALA A 171 13.95 -16.74 11.01
CA ALA A 171 15.08 -15.86 10.73
C ALA A 171 15.01 -15.30 9.30
N TYR A 172 15.49 -14.05 9.11
CA TYR A 172 15.52 -13.31 7.83
C TYR A 172 14.15 -13.17 7.15
N THR A 173 13.08 -12.99 7.92
CA THR A 173 11.73 -12.71 7.40
C THR A 173 11.22 -11.35 7.91
N LEU A 174 10.23 -10.79 7.21
CA LEU A 174 9.63 -9.48 7.51
C LEU A 174 8.21 -9.60 8.02
N GLY A 175 7.76 -8.60 8.79
CA GLY A 175 6.36 -8.45 9.19
C GLY A 175 5.78 -9.67 9.91
N GLY A 176 6.63 -10.43 10.61
CA GLY A 176 6.27 -11.69 11.27
C GLY A 176 5.96 -12.86 10.33
N THR A 177 6.30 -12.77 9.03
CA THR A 177 6.00 -13.80 8.02
C THR A 177 6.50 -15.16 8.47
N GLY A 178 5.58 -16.13 8.50
CA GLY A 178 5.83 -17.52 8.88
C GLY A 178 5.88 -17.78 10.39
N GLY A 179 5.96 -16.73 11.22
CA GLY A 179 5.93 -16.82 12.67
C GLY A 179 4.53 -16.91 13.27
N GLY A 180 4.44 -16.90 14.59
CA GLY A 180 3.17 -16.94 15.30
C GLY A 180 3.30 -17.25 16.79
N LEU A 181 2.25 -16.93 17.53
CA LEU A 181 2.06 -17.35 18.91
C LEU A 181 1.41 -18.74 18.92
N VAL A 182 1.90 -19.63 19.78
CA VAL A 182 1.41 -21.01 19.89
C VAL A 182 1.09 -21.35 21.34
N TYR A 183 -0.08 -21.95 21.55
CA TYR A 183 -0.61 -22.28 22.88
C TYR A 183 -0.51 -23.77 23.21
N ASN A 184 -0.23 -24.60 22.21
CA ASN A 184 -0.13 -26.05 22.33
C ASN A 184 0.77 -26.65 21.23
N ILE A 185 1.01 -27.96 21.34
CA ILE A 185 1.90 -28.70 20.43
C ILE A 185 1.40 -28.79 18.99
N GLU A 186 0.08 -28.80 18.76
CA GLU A 186 -0.48 -28.87 17.41
C GLU A 186 -0.27 -27.56 16.65
N GLU A 187 -0.47 -26.43 17.35
CA GLU A 187 -0.15 -25.11 16.84
C GLU A 187 1.35 -24.95 16.61
N LEU A 188 2.20 -25.39 17.55
CA LEU A 188 3.67 -25.38 17.38
C LEU A 188 4.07 -26.10 16.10
N ARG A 189 3.58 -27.33 15.89
CA ARG A 189 3.87 -28.11 14.66
C ARG A 189 3.51 -27.36 13.41
N THR A 190 2.36 -26.71 13.40
CA THR A 190 1.86 -25.97 12.23
C THR A 190 2.74 -24.74 11.95
N VAL A 191 3.00 -23.94 12.98
CA VAL A 191 3.74 -22.68 12.84
C VAL A 191 5.23 -22.93 12.56
N VAL A 192 5.87 -23.90 13.21
CA VAL A 192 7.29 -24.22 12.99
C VAL A 192 7.53 -24.72 11.57
N ASN A 193 6.71 -25.62 11.06
CA ASN A 193 6.85 -26.10 9.67
C ASN A 193 6.70 -24.95 8.66
N ARG A 194 5.75 -24.04 8.90
CA ARG A 194 5.58 -22.83 8.09
C ARG A 194 6.80 -21.91 8.21
N GLY A 195 7.30 -21.70 9.43
CA GLY A 195 8.42 -20.81 9.72
C GLY A 195 9.73 -21.28 9.10
N ILE A 196 10.05 -22.57 9.21
CA ILE A 196 11.24 -23.17 8.60
C ILE A 196 11.18 -23.02 7.08
N ALA A 197 10.02 -23.27 6.45
CA ALA A 197 9.83 -23.08 5.02
C ALA A 197 9.90 -21.62 4.57
N ALA A 198 9.52 -20.68 5.44
CA ALA A 198 9.58 -19.25 5.17
C ALA A 198 11.01 -18.70 5.27
N SER A 199 11.80 -19.17 6.25
CA SER A 199 13.16 -18.70 6.55
C SER A 199 14.15 -19.00 5.41
N LEU A 200 14.99 -18.02 5.06
CA LEU A 200 16.05 -18.17 4.06
C LEU A 200 17.14 -19.17 4.49
N VAL A 201 17.28 -19.40 5.79
CA VAL A 201 18.30 -20.29 6.37
C VAL A 201 17.70 -21.53 7.05
N GLY A 202 16.39 -21.76 6.87
CA GLY A 202 15.69 -22.91 7.45
C GLY A 202 15.63 -22.89 8.98
N GLN A 203 15.67 -21.72 9.60
CA GLN A 203 15.77 -21.55 11.05
C GLN A 203 14.53 -20.84 11.62
N VAL A 204 14.06 -21.32 12.77
CA VAL A 204 13.10 -20.60 13.63
C VAL A 204 13.64 -20.44 15.05
N LEU A 205 13.29 -19.35 15.70
CA LEU A 205 13.55 -19.11 17.11
C LEU A 205 12.28 -19.43 17.91
N ILE A 206 12.39 -20.33 18.89
CA ILE A 206 11.31 -20.67 19.82
C ILE A 206 11.55 -19.91 21.13
N GLU A 207 10.57 -19.13 21.57
CA GLU A 207 10.77 -18.12 22.62
C GLU A 207 9.69 -18.14 23.69
N GLU A 208 10.08 -17.79 24.92
CA GLU A 208 9.13 -17.49 26.00
C GLU A 208 8.18 -16.38 25.55
N SER A 209 6.90 -16.56 25.87
CA SER A 209 5.90 -15.55 25.56
C SER A 209 6.03 -14.36 26.52
N VAL A 210 6.08 -13.16 25.93
CA VAL A 210 5.90 -11.88 26.62
C VAL A 210 4.54 -11.26 26.26
N LEU A 211 3.55 -12.09 25.92
CA LEU A 211 2.18 -11.68 25.61
C LEU A 211 1.61 -10.79 26.72
N GLY A 212 1.01 -9.66 26.32
CA GLY A 212 0.38 -8.71 27.23
C GLY A 212 1.34 -7.76 27.94
N TRP A 213 2.65 -7.85 27.68
CA TRP A 213 3.62 -6.85 28.16
C TRP A 213 3.50 -5.56 27.34
N GLU A 214 4.03 -4.47 27.88
CA GLU A 214 4.09 -3.19 27.19
C GLU A 214 5.08 -3.29 26.03
N GLU A 215 4.68 -2.93 24.80
CA GLU A 215 5.53 -2.93 23.62
C GLU A 215 5.97 -1.49 23.28
N LEU A 216 7.27 -1.24 23.31
CA LEU A 216 7.86 0.10 23.33
C LEU A 216 8.95 0.23 22.26
N GLU A 217 8.92 1.32 21.49
CA GLU A 217 9.91 1.54 20.42
C GLU A 217 10.65 2.86 20.61
N LEU A 218 11.94 2.85 20.29
CA LEU A 218 12.77 4.05 20.23
C LEU A 218 13.38 4.17 18.83
N GLU A 219 13.23 5.35 18.23
CA GLU A 219 13.98 5.74 17.04
C GLU A 219 15.25 6.47 17.47
N VAL A 220 16.40 5.96 17.05
CA VAL A 220 17.73 6.49 17.39
C VAL A 220 18.48 6.82 16.13
N VAL A 221 19.22 7.93 16.14
CA VAL A 221 20.17 8.30 15.08
C VAL A 221 21.57 8.36 15.65
N ARG A 222 22.52 7.74 14.94
CA ARG A 222 23.95 7.70 15.30
C ARG A 222 24.81 8.20 14.14
N ASP A 223 25.82 9.02 14.44
CA ASP A 223 26.83 9.44 13.46
C ASP A 223 28.17 8.70 13.58
N SER A 224 29.11 9.03 12.67
CA SER A 224 30.45 8.44 12.62
C SER A 224 31.37 8.84 13.80
N LYS A 225 31.03 9.91 14.55
CA LYS A 225 31.69 10.30 15.80
C LYS A 225 31.11 9.57 17.01
N ASN A 226 30.21 8.61 16.80
CA ASN A 226 29.48 7.89 17.84
C ASN A 226 28.56 8.80 18.68
N LYS A 227 28.19 9.97 18.14
CA LYS A 227 27.17 10.80 18.77
C LYS A 227 25.80 10.19 18.47
N MET A 228 25.00 10.03 19.51
CA MET A 228 23.65 9.45 19.42
C MET A 228 22.62 10.42 19.96
N ILE A 229 21.47 10.44 19.29
CA ILE A 229 20.26 11.16 19.69
C ILE A 229 19.05 10.24 19.56
N THR A 230 18.13 10.30 20.52
CA THR A 230 16.80 9.69 20.38
C THR A 230 15.91 10.67 19.66
N ILE A 231 15.21 10.20 18.63
CA ILE A 231 14.31 11.01 17.82
C ILE A 231 12.89 10.97 18.37
N CYS A 232 12.41 9.75 18.66
CA CYS A 232 11.03 9.51 19.07
C CYS A 232 10.94 8.35 20.05
N PHE A 233 10.00 8.45 20.99
CA PHE A 233 9.58 7.37 21.90
C PHE A 233 8.15 6.98 21.52
N ILE A 234 7.91 5.72 21.20
CA ILE A 234 6.61 5.21 20.74
C ILE A 234 6.08 4.20 21.75
N GLU A 235 4.85 4.39 22.20
CA GLU A 235 4.11 3.44 23.04
C GLU A 235 3.03 2.76 22.20
N ASN A 236 3.15 1.44 22.02
CA ASN A 236 2.05 0.66 21.46
C ASN A 236 0.95 0.55 22.53
N ILE A 237 -0.27 0.95 22.13
CA ILE A 237 -1.45 0.91 23.00
C ILE A 237 -1.99 -0.51 23.05
N ASP A 238 -1.94 -1.20 21.91
CA ASP A 238 -2.07 -2.64 21.86
C ASP A 238 -0.80 -3.28 22.43
N ALA A 239 -0.94 -4.21 23.37
CA ALA A 239 0.19 -4.85 24.04
C ALA A 239 0.92 -5.88 23.15
N MET A 240 2.09 -6.33 23.62
CA MET A 240 2.85 -7.43 23.00
C MET A 240 1.94 -8.59 22.63
N GLY A 241 2.01 -9.05 21.39
CA GLY A 241 1.16 -10.09 20.82
C GLY A 241 0.45 -9.66 19.55
N VAL A 242 0.30 -8.35 19.34
CA VAL A 242 -0.07 -7.73 18.06
C VAL A 242 1.17 -7.06 17.50
N HIS A 243 1.52 -7.33 16.24
CA HIS A 243 2.68 -6.73 15.59
C HIS A 243 2.56 -5.20 15.58
N THR A 244 3.63 -4.45 15.83
CA THR A 244 3.65 -2.96 15.82
C THR A 244 3.01 -2.34 14.57
N GLY A 245 3.06 -3.06 13.45
CA GLY A 245 2.36 -2.72 12.19
C GLY A 245 0.84 -2.77 12.23
N ASP A 246 0.29 -3.72 12.96
CA ASP A 246 -1.15 -3.86 13.21
C ASP A 246 -1.57 -3.19 14.53
N SER A 247 -0.62 -2.71 15.32
CA SER A 247 -0.91 -2.04 16.60
C SER A 247 -1.33 -0.58 16.41
N PHE A 248 -2.30 -0.18 17.22
CA PHE A 248 -2.60 1.21 17.54
C PHE A 248 -1.51 1.76 18.47
N CYS A 249 -0.91 2.91 18.16
CA CYS A 249 0.21 3.45 18.96
C CYS A 249 0.19 4.97 19.10
N SER A 250 0.95 5.45 20.09
CA SER A 250 1.12 6.87 20.40
C SER A 250 2.58 7.29 20.41
N ALA A 251 2.82 8.56 20.04
CA ALA A 251 4.08 9.25 20.24
C ALA A 251 3.80 10.64 20.84
N PRO A 252 4.43 11.03 21.97
CA PRO A 252 5.42 10.26 22.74
C PRO A 252 4.77 9.11 23.54
N MET A 253 5.57 8.40 24.35
CA MET A 253 5.06 7.50 25.39
C MET A 253 4.29 8.30 26.46
N LEU A 254 3.01 7.99 26.65
CA LEU A 254 2.10 8.76 27.52
C LEU A 254 2.01 8.19 28.93
N THR A 255 2.20 6.88 29.08
CA THR A 255 1.98 6.19 30.37
C THR A 255 3.23 5.53 30.94
N ILE A 256 4.35 5.59 30.21
CA ILE A 256 5.63 5.01 30.61
C ILE A 256 6.38 6.00 31.49
N SER A 257 6.84 5.55 32.66
CA SER A 257 7.58 6.41 33.59
C SER A 257 8.91 6.88 32.98
N THR A 258 9.33 8.09 33.33
CA THR A 258 10.61 8.66 32.87
C THR A 258 11.80 7.75 33.20
N GLU A 259 11.79 7.10 34.36
CA GLU A 259 12.85 6.14 34.75
C GLU A 259 12.93 4.94 33.79
N VAL A 260 11.79 4.40 33.35
CA VAL A 260 11.76 3.33 32.34
C VAL A 260 12.22 3.86 30.99
N GLN A 261 11.77 5.05 30.57
CA GLN A 261 12.22 5.69 29.33
C GLN A 261 13.74 5.91 29.30
N GLU A 262 14.35 6.36 30.41
CA GLU A 262 15.79 6.52 30.55
C GLU A 262 16.54 5.18 30.45
N ARG A 263 16.01 4.12 31.07
CA ARG A 263 16.57 2.76 30.94
C ARG A 263 16.49 2.25 29.51
N LEU A 264 15.36 2.45 28.83
CA LEU A 264 15.16 2.07 27.43
C LEU A 264 16.13 2.84 26.51
N GLN A 265 16.27 4.15 26.73
CA GLN A 265 17.21 4.98 25.97
C GLN A 265 18.64 4.51 26.16
N LYS A 266 19.05 4.22 27.41
CA LYS A 266 20.38 3.70 27.69
C LYS A 266 20.61 2.37 26.95
N HIS A 267 19.67 1.43 27.05
CA HIS A 267 19.77 0.15 26.35
C HIS A 267 19.82 0.34 24.83
N ALA A 268 18.97 1.20 24.27
CA ALA A 268 18.99 1.50 22.84
C ALA A 268 20.36 2.05 22.41
N TYR A 269 20.96 2.96 23.17
CA TYR A 269 22.29 3.50 22.85
C TYR A 269 23.38 2.44 22.96
N ASP A 270 23.39 1.63 24.03
CA ASP A 270 24.37 0.54 24.18
C ASP A 270 24.28 -0.44 22.99
N ILE A 271 23.07 -0.77 22.54
CA ILE A 271 22.81 -1.67 21.41
C ILE A 271 23.27 -1.04 20.08
N VAL A 272 22.86 0.20 19.81
CA VAL A 272 23.19 0.90 18.56
C VAL A 272 24.70 1.15 18.44
N GLU A 273 25.37 1.45 19.54
CA GLU A 273 26.83 1.54 19.61
C GLU A 273 27.50 0.20 19.31
N ALA A 274 27.01 -0.90 19.90
CA ALA A 274 27.58 -2.23 19.67
C ALA A 274 27.38 -2.74 18.24
N ILE A 275 26.24 -2.40 17.62
CA ILE A 275 25.94 -2.77 16.24
C ILE A 275 26.64 -1.85 15.25
N GLN A 276 26.95 -0.62 15.66
CA GLN A 276 27.67 0.40 14.89
C GLN A 276 26.90 0.95 13.68
N VAL A 277 25.58 1.06 13.79
CA VAL A 277 24.75 1.69 12.75
C VAL A 277 25.15 3.17 12.58
N ILE A 278 25.29 3.64 11.33
CA ILE A 278 25.36 5.08 11.01
C ILE A 278 24.05 5.46 10.31
N GLY A 279 23.36 6.46 10.84
CA GLY A 279 22.01 6.84 10.45
C GLY A 279 20.95 6.43 11.46
N GLY A 280 19.70 6.41 11.02
CA GLY A 280 18.53 6.04 11.80
C GLY A 280 18.36 4.53 11.97
N THR A 281 17.86 4.13 13.14
CA THR A 281 17.55 2.75 13.49
C THR A 281 16.41 2.70 14.52
N ASN A 282 15.57 1.69 14.38
CA ASN A 282 14.48 1.41 15.31
C ASN A 282 14.91 0.33 16.30
N VAL A 283 14.60 0.50 17.59
CA VAL A 283 14.88 -0.47 18.66
C VAL A 283 13.58 -0.77 19.41
N GLN A 284 13.22 -2.05 19.54
CA GLN A 284 11.95 -2.48 20.13
C GLN A 284 12.16 -3.27 21.43
N PHE A 285 11.40 -2.93 22.46
CA PHE A 285 11.47 -3.53 23.78
C PHE A 285 10.09 -4.02 24.24
N ALA A 286 10.10 -5.04 25.10
CA ALA A 286 8.96 -5.37 25.93
C ALA A 286 9.28 -5.06 27.40
N HIS A 287 8.34 -4.45 28.10
CA HIS A 287 8.45 -4.13 29.52
C HIS A 287 7.33 -4.78 30.32
N ASP A 288 7.68 -5.51 31.38
CA ASP A 288 6.75 -6.05 32.34
C ASP A 288 6.50 -5.04 33.48
N PRO A 289 5.32 -4.40 33.54
CA PRO A 289 5.03 -3.44 34.60
C PRO A 289 4.99 -4.07 36.00
N LYS A 290 4.83 -5.40 36.11
CA LYS A 290 4.76 -6.09 37.41
C LYS A 290 6.13 -6.29 38.04
N THR A 291 7.13 -6.60 37.22
CA THR A 291 8.49 -6.93 37.71
C THR A 291 9.52 -5.85 37.40
N GLY A 292 9.22 -4.92 36.49
CA GLY A 292 10.17 -3.93 35.97
C GLY A 292 11.20 -4.53 35.00
N ARG A 293 11.02 -5.80 34.59
CA ARG A 293 11.86 -6.49 33.62
C ARG A 293 11.68 -5.86 32.25
N ILE A 294 12.79 -5.51 31.62
CA ILE A 294 12.84 -5.01 30.24
C ILE A 294 13.60 -6.04 29.42
N VAL A 295 13.03 -6.46 28.30
CA VAL A 295 13.71 -7.32 27.34
C VAL A 295 13.72 -6.65 25.97
N ILE A 296 14.83 -6.81 25.24
CA ILE A 296 14.93 -6.39 23.85
C ILE A 296 14.25 -7.43 22.94
N ILE A 297 13.41 -6.95 22.02
CA ILE A 297 12.67 -7.79 21.07
C ILE A 297 13.45 -7.89 19.76
N GLU A 298 13.82 -6.75 19.18
CA GLU A 298 14.67 -6.66 17.99
C GLU A 298 15.21 -5.24 17.77
N ILE A 299 16.16 -5.13 16.84
CA ILE A 299 16.61 -3.89 16.23
C ILE A 299 16.38 -3.99 14.72
N ASN A 300 16.00 -2.89 14.09
CA ASN A 300 15.98 -2.76 12.64
C ASN A 300 17.06 -1.75 12.23
N PRO A 301 18.25 -2.19 11.77
CA PRO A 301 19.39 -1.32 11.43
C PRO A 301 19.20 -0.62 10.08
N ARG A 302 18.04 0.00 9.89
CA ARG A 302 17.59 0.66 8.66
C ARG A 302 16.45 1.62 8.96
N THR A 303 16.06 2.41 7.96
CA THR A 303 14.74 3.05 8.01
C THR A 303 13.64 1.98 8.01
N SER A 304 12.52 2.36 8.60
CA SER A 304 11.36 1.52 8.84
C SER A 304 10.08 2.35 8.72
N ARG A 305 8.92 1.69 8.72
CA ARG A 305 7.62 2.36 8.87
C ARG A 305 7.56 3.20 10.15
N SER A 306 8.09 2.69 11.27
CA SER A 306 8.21 3.45 12.53
C SER A 306 9.11 4.68 12.38
N SER A 307 10.16 4.62 11.56
CA SER A 307 11.02 5.78 11.28
C SER A 307 10.32 6.85 10.42
N ALA A 308 9.47 6.43 9.47
CA ALA A 308 8.64 7.35 8.70
C ALA A 308 7.61 8.03 9.62
N LEU A 309 6.87 7.23 10.41
CA LEU A 309 5.98 7.73 11.45
C LEU A 309 6.68 8.72 12.39
N ALA A 310 7.85 8.37 12.94
CA ALA A 310 8.61 9.23 13.82
C ALA A 310 9.08 10.51 13.14
N SER A 311 9.46 10.45 11.86
CA SER A 311 9.80 11.64 11.08
C SER A 311 8.63 12.60 10.99
N LYS A 312 7.43 12.09 10.70
CA LYS A 312 6.19 12.87 10.63
C LYS A 312 5.60 13.23 12.01
N ALA A 313 6.00 12.56 13.07
CA ALA A 313 5.58 12.89 14.43
C ALA A 313 6.41 14.05 15.02
N THR A 314 7.69 14.13 14.65
CA THR A 314 8.67 14.99 15.32
C THR A 314 9.21 16.13 14.45
N GLY A 315 8.97 16.09 13.14
CA GLY A 315 9.64 16.97 12.18
C GLY A 315 11.13 16.67 12.03
N PHE A 316 11.60 15.47 12.36
CA PHE A 316 12.99 15.06 12.14
C PHE A 316 13.08 14.14 10.92
N PRO A 317 13.62 14.57 9.76
CA PRO A 317 13.62 13.76 8.53
C PRO A 317 14.71 12.67 8.58
N ILE A 318 14.41 11.55 9.25
CA ILE A 318 15.40 10.49 9.57
C ILE A 318 16.14 9.99 8.32
N ALA A 319 15.43 9.75 7.20
CA ALA A 319 16.03 9.22 5.98
C ALA A 319 17.02 10.20 5.33
N LEU A 320 16.68 11.49 5.23
CA LEU A 320 17.57 12.54 4.73
C LEU A 320 18.81 12.66 5.60
N ILE A 321 18.62 12.75 6.93
CA ILE A 321 19.74 12.82 7.87
C ILE A 321 20.61 11.57 7.77
N SER A 322 20.03 10.38 7.64
CA SER A 322 20.78 9.13 7.48
C SER A 322 21.64 9.14 6.22
N ALA A 323 21.13 9.65 5.10
CA ALA A 323 21.90 9.80 3.87
C ALA A 323 23.07 10.80 4.03
N LEU A 324 22.83 11.94 4.69
CA LEU A 324 23.89 12.90 5.02
C LEU A 324 24.97 12.28 5.90
N LEU A 325 24.59 11.55 6.96
CA LEU A 325 25.53 10.89 7.86
C LEU A 325 26.33 9.77 7.16
N ALA A 326 25.67 8.99 6.30
CA ALA A 326 26.34 7.96 5.49
C ALA A 326 27.39 8.57 4.53
N SER A 327 27.19 9.82 4.10
CA SER A 327 28.14 10.58 3.27
C SER A 327 29.26 11.28 4.05
N GLY A 328 29.33 11.10 5.37
CA GLY A 328 30.43 11.56 6.22
C GLY A 328 30.17 12.84 7.03
N LEU A 329 29.00 13.46 6.90
CA LEU A 329 28.59 14.54 7.80
C LEU A 329 28.36 13.97 9.21
N THR A 330 28.44 14.84 10.22
CA THR A 330 28.15 14.50 11.61
C THR A 330 27.06 15.38 12.19
N LEU A 331 26.41 14.96 13.27
CA LEU A 331 25.24 15.65 13.82
C LEU A 331 25.56 17.09 14.27
N ASP A 332 26.81 17.35 14.67
CA ASP A 332 27.31 18.68 15.03
C ASP A 332 27.51 19.63 13.84
N GLU A 333 27.23 19.19 12.61
CA GLU A 333 27.34 19.97 11.37
C GLU A 333 25.98 20.29 10.73
N ILE A 334 24.89 19.70 11.23
CA ILE A 334 23.56 19.79 10.65
C ILE A 334 22.67 20.69 11.53
N PRO A 335 21.91 21.66 10.98
CA PRO A 335 21.18 22.64 11.78
C PRO A 335 20.03 22.02 12.59
N TYR A 336 19.82 22.57 13.78
CA TYR A 336 18.66 22.27 14.62
C TYR A 336 17.73 23.48 14.68
N TRP A 337 16.41 23.27 14.50
CA TRP A 337 15.42 24.35 14.44
C TRP A 337 15.39 25.25 15.69
N ARG A 338 15.86 24.74 16.85
CA ARG A 338 16.00 25.55 18.07
C ARG A 338 17.27 26.39 18.04
N GLU A 339 18.38 25.81 18.48
CA GLU A 339 19.64 26.52 18.60
C GLU A 339 20.82 25.56 18.43
N GLY A 340 21.70 25.87 17.48
CA GLY A 340 22.89 25.07 17.18
C GLY A 340 22.60 23.95 16.19
N THR A 341 23.08 22.76 16.50
CA THR A 341 23.14 21.62 15.59
C THR A 341 22.50 20.37 16.19
N LEU A 342 22.28 19.34 15.38
CA LEU A 342 21.50 18.16 15.75
C LEU A 342 22.12 17.33 16.88
N ASP A 343 23.41 17.49 17.20
CA ASP A 343 24.04 16.83 18.34
C ASP A 343 23.43 17.27 19.70
N LYS A 344 22.66 18.36 19.70
CA LYS A 344 21.89 18.88 20.84
C LYS A 344 20.40 18.55 20.76
N TYR A 345 19.96 17.78 19.75
CA TYR A 345 18.55 17.45 19.57
C TYR A 345 17.99 16.74 20.79
N THR A 346 16.78 17.13 21.19
CA THR A 346 15.95 16.39 22.13
C THR A 346 14.54 16.25 21.55
N PRO A 347 13.91 15.07 21.68
CA PRO A 347 12.50 14.91 21.31
C PRO A 347 11.67 15.97 22.01
N SER A 348 10.79 16.63 21.25
CA SER A 348 10.00 17.71 21.80
C SER A 348 8.66 17.85 21.10
N GLY A 349 7.65 18.27 21.85
CA GLY A 349 6.31 18.53 21.36
C GLY A 349 5.37 18.63 22.55
N ASP A 350 4.47 19.60 22.54
CA ASP A 350 3.36 19.74 23.49
C ASP A 350 2.07 19.16 22.89
N TYR A 351 2.21 18.05 22.16
CA TYR A 351 1.16 17.39 21.40
C TYR A 351 1.32 15.86 21.43
N VAL A 352 0.25 15.16 21.09
CA VAL A 352 0.14 13.72 20.99
C VAL A 352 -0.09 13.34 19.53
N VAL A 353 0.68 12.39 19.06
CA VAL A 353 0.52 11.74 17.77
C VAL A 353 -0.09 10.38 17.97
N ILE A 354 -1.08 10.04 17.15
CA ILE A 354 -1.72 8.72 17.13
C ILE A 354 -1.61 8.12 15.74
N LYS A 355 -1.10 6.89 15.67
CA LYS A 355 -1.14 6.06 14.47
C LYS A 355 -2.21 4.97 14.59
N PHE A 356 -2.98 4.78 13.53
CA PHE A 356 -4.00 3.73 13.44
C PHE A 356 -3.82 2.95 12.12
N PRO A 357 -3.62 1.62 12.16
CA PRO A 357 -3.51 0.82 10.94
C PRO A 357 -4.82 0.74 10.12
N ARG A 358 -4.68 0.49 8.83
CA ARG A 358 -5.77 0.26 7.87
C ARG A 358 -5.66 -1.16 7.32
N TRP A 359 -6.72 -1.95 7.45
CA TRP A 359 -6.80 -3.32 6.90
C TRP A 359 -7.64 -3.38 5.62
N ALA A 360 -7.80 -4.54 5.00
CA ALA A 360 -8.72 -4.71 3.86
C ALA A 360 -9.34 -6.12 3.85
N PHE A 361 -9.68 -6.66 5.02
CA PHE A 361 -10.18 -8.03 5.18
C PHE A 361 -11.42 -8.32 4.33
N GLU A 362 -12.26 -7.31 4.09
CA GLU A 362 -13.46 -7.41 3.27
C GLU A 362 -13.19 -7.89 1.83
N LYS A 363 -11.96 -7.75 1.32
CA LYS A 363 -11.57 -8.14 -0.04
C LYS A 363 -11.17 -9.61 -0.18
N PHE A 364 -11.05 -10.32 0.93
CA PHE A 364 -10.51 -11.68 0.98
C PHE A 364 -11.52 -12.65 1.61
N PRO A 365 -12.47 -13.18 0.82
CA PRO A 365 -13.43 -14.16 1.31
C PRO A 365 -12.75 -15.35 2.01
N GLY A 366 -13.17 -15.64 3.24
CA GLY A 366 -12.61 -16.71 4.07
C GLY A 366 -11.45 -16.29 4.98
N VAL A 367 -10.95 -15.04 4.87
CA VAL A 367 -9.98 -14.51 5.84
C VAL A 367 -10.62 -14.32 7.20
N GLU A 368 -9.86 -14.57 8.27
CA GLU A 368 -10.28 -14.25 9.63
C GLU A 368 -9.67 -12.91 10.09
N ASP A 369 -10.50 -11.99 10.58
CA ASP A 369 -10.03 -10.75 11.22
C ASP A 369 -9.49 -11.09 12.63
N LYS A 370 -8.26 -11.60 12.64
CA LYS A 370 -7.48 -11.92 13.84
C LYS A 370 -6.08 -11.34 13.70
N LEU A 371 -5.74 -10.45 14.62
CA LEU A 371 -4.44 -9.80 14.68
C LEU A 371 -3.49 -10.63 15.55
N GLY A 372 -2.20 -10.62 15.19
CA GLY A 372 -1.17 -11.37 15.88
C GLY A 372 0.21 -10.80 15.56
N THR A 373 1.25 -11.63 15.70
CA THR A 373 2.63 -11.23 15.41
C THR A 373 2.96 -11.11 13.92
N GLN A 374 2.08 -11.57 13.02
CA GLN A 374 2.20 -11.36 11.57
C GLN A 374 1.30 -10.20 11.14
N MET A 375 1.90 -9.20 10.49
CA MET A 375 1.20 -8.00 10.02
C MET A 375 0.14 -8.36 8.96
N ARG A 376 -1.03 -7.74 9.05
CA ARG A 376 -2.16 -7.87 8.10
C ARG A 376 -2.66 -6.52 7.59
N ALA A 377 -2.21 -5.40 8.15
CA ALA A 377 -2.54 -4.05 7.67
C ALA A 377 -1.92 -3.75 6.29
N VAL A 378 -2.64 -2.98 5.48
CA VAL A 378 -2.27 -2.57 4.11
C VAL A 378 -1.86 -1.10 4.03
N GLY A 379 -1.91 -0.37 5.15
CA GLY A 379 -1.48 1.02 5.29
C GLY A 379 -1.80 1.53 6.70
N GLU A 380 -1.61 2.83 6.92
CA GLU A 380 -1.85 3.46 8.23
C GLU A 380 -2.22 4.94 8.10
N VAL A 381 -2.91 5.47 9.10
CA VAL A 381 -3.12 6.91 9.30
C VAL A 381 -2.30 7.41 10.46
N MET A 382 -1.97 8.70 10.41
CA MET A 382 -1.43 9.43 11.55
C MET A 382 -2.30 10.67 11.80
N SER A 383 -2.41 11.06 13.06
CA SER A 383 -3.10 12.28 13.47
C SER A 383 -2.35 12.95 14.62
N ILE A 384 -2.52 14.26 14.76
CA ILE A 384 -1.86 15.07 15.78
C ILE A 384 -2.92 15.87 16.54
N GLY A 385 -2.86 15.92 17.87
CA GLY A 385 -3.73 16.73 18.72
C GLY A 385 -3.02 17.16 20.00
N LYS A 386 -3.57 18.12 20.75
CA LYS A 386 -2.95 18.60 22.00
C LYS A 386 -3.11 17.63 23.17
N ASN A 387 -4.05 16.71 23.05
CA ASN A 387 -4.28 15.66 24.00
C ASN A 387 -4.65 14.37 23.27
N TYR A 388 -4.63 13.26 24.01
CA TYR A 388 -4.91 11.93 23.47
C TYR A 388 -6.31 11.82 22.85
N LYS A 389 -7.36 12.36 23.48
CA LYS A 389 -8.75 12.25 22.99
C LYS A 389 -8.93 12.93 21.63
N GLU A 390 -8.40 14.14 21.50
CA GLU A 390 -8.42 14.90 20.25
C GLU A 390 -7.69 14.16 19.13
N ALA A 391 -6.46 13.70 19.39
CA ALA A 391 -5.70 12.91 18.40
C ALA A 391 -6.41 11.59 18.06
N PHE A 392 -6.95 10.89 19.05
CA PHE A 392 -7.65 9.62 18.85
C PHE A 392 -8.88 9.76 17.94
N HIS A 393 -9.75 10.74 18.20
CA HIS A 393 -10.91 10.97 17.33
C HIS A 393 -10.53 11.46 15.93
N LYS A 394 -9.41 12.19 15.78
CA LYS A 394 -8.84 12.54 14.46
C LYS A 394 -8.41 11.29 13.71
N ALA A 395 -7.64 10.39 14.33
CA ALA A 395 -7.25 9.12 13.73
C ALA A 395 -8.46 8.32 13.24
N ILE A 396 -9.53 8.23 14.05
CA ILE A 396 -10.75 7.49 13.68
C ILE A 396 -11.39 8.02 12.40
N ARG A 397 -11.54 9.34 12.27
CA ARG A 397 -12.14 9.94 11.06
C ARG A 397 -11.19 10.03 9.87
N SER A 398 -9.90 9.78 10.06
CA SER A 398 -8.91 9.65 8.98
C SER A 398 -8.88 8.26 8.34
N LEU A 399 -9.45 7.23 8.97
CA LEU A 399 -9.29 5.83 8.54
C LEU A 399 -9.93 5.48 7.18
N GLU A 400 -10.78 6.36 6.63
CA GLU A 400 -11.47 6.12 5.35
C GLU A 400 -12.31 4.82 5.35
N ILE A 401 -12.91 4.49 6.50
CA ILE A 401 -13.82 3.35 6.68
C ILE A 401 -15.29 3.79 6.91
N GLY A 402 -15.61 5.05 6.60
CA GLY A 402 -16.94 5.63 6.77
C GLY A 402 -17.37 5.86 8.23
N ARG A 403 -16.41 5.96 9.15
CA ARG A 403 -16.65 6.21 10.58
C ARG A 403 -16.05 7.55 10.99
N TYR A 404 -16.84 8.34 11.70
CA TYR A 404 -16.47 9.69 12.17
C TYR A 404 -16.36 9.76 13.71
N GLY A 405 -16.58 8.64 14.38
CA GLY A 405 -16.53 8.46 15.83
C GLY A 405 -16.48 6.98 16.20
N LEU A 406 -16.31 6.69 17.49
CA LEU A 406 -16.07 5.35 18.02
C LEU A 406 -17.36 4.56 18.28
N GLY A 407 -18.43 5.24 18.66
CA GLY A 407 -19.71 4.62 18.97
C GLY A 407 -20.60 4.35 17.76
N PHE A 408 -21.60 3.51 17.96
CA PHE A 408 -22.59 3.11 16.95
C PHE A 408 -21.94 2.61 15.65
N ALA A 409 -20.80 1.94 15.77
CA ALA A 409 -20.11 1.25 14.70
C ALA A 409 -20.74 -0.14 14.51
N LYS A 410 -21.05 -0.50 13.25
CA LYS A 410 -21.72 -1.75 12.89
C LYS A 410 -22.94 -2.02 13.80
N ASP A 411 -23.13 -3.26 14.23
CA ASP A 411 -24.18 -3.72 15.14
C ASP A 411 -23.70 -3.83 16.60
N PHE A 412 -22.47 -3.38 16.93
CA PHE A 412 -21.87 -3.59 18.25
C PHE A 412 -22.71 -2.98 19.39
N HIS A 413 -23.31 -1.81 19.17
CA HIS A 413 -24.23 -1.18 20.12
C HIS A 413 -25.47 -2.05 20.42
N ASN A 414 -25.89 -2.92 19.51
CA ASN A 414 -27.06 -3.80 19.70
C ASN A 414 -26.70 -5.10 20.44
N ARG A 415 -25.41 -5.43 20.58
CA ARG A 415 -24.93 -6.62 21.29
C ARG A 415 -25.03 -6.45 22.80
N THR A 416 -25.09 -7.56 23.52
CA THR A 416 -24.99 -7.57 24.98
C THR A 416 -23.57 -7.33 25.44
N LEU A 417 -23.38 -6.89 26.69
CA LEU A 417 -22.04 -6.74 27.27
C LEU A 417 -21.25 -8.06 27.21
N SER A 418 -21.88 -9.18 27.52
CA SER A 418 -21.23 -10.50 27.49
C SER A 418 -20.70 -10.86 26.09
N GLU A 419 -21.48 -10.59 25.04
CA GLU A 419 -21.05 -10.83 23.65
C GLU A 419 -19.86 -9.94 23.27
N LEU A 420 -19.88 -8.66 23.69
CA LEU A 420 -18.76 -7.75 23.41
C LEU A 420 -17.48 -8.18 24.13
N LEU A 421 -17.56 -8.60 25.39
CA LEU A 421 -16.40 -9.10 26.15
C LEU A 421 -15.83 -10.38 25.53
N GLU A 422 -16.69 -11.28 25.04
CA GLU A 422 -16.24 -12.49 24.31
C GLU A 422 -15.49 -12.12 23.03
N MET A 423 -15.99 -11.15 22.27
CA MET A 423 -15.34 -10.66 21.04
C MET A 423 -13.97 -10.01 21.30
N LEU A 424 -13.72 -9.47 22.49
CA LEU A 424 -12.45 -8.83 22.86
C LEU A 424 -11.34 -9.82 23.24
N SER A 425 -11.66 -11.10 23.41
CA SER A 425 -10.68 -12.14 23.74
C SER A 425 -9.62 -12.34 22.64
N VAL A 426 -9.91 -11.92 21.42
CA VAL A 426 -9.00 -11.94 20.27
C VAL A 426 -8.88 -10.53 19.72
N ALA A 427 -7.65 -10.06 19.52
CA ALA A 427 -7.41 -8.77 18.89
C ALA A 427 -7.92 -8.78 17.44
N THR A 428 -8.72 -7.78 17.07
CA THR A 428 -9.29 -7.61 15.73
C THR A 428 -9.11 -6.17 15.27
N SER A 429 -9.29 -5.90 13.97
CA SER A 429 -9.33 -4.54 13.41
C SER A 429 -10.42 -3.66 14.02
N GLU A 430 -11.39 -4.28 14.70
CA GLU A 430 -12.58 -3.64 15.27
C GLU A 430 -12.48 -3.42 16.79
N ARG A 431 -11.40 -3.87 17.44
CA ARG A 431 -11.24 -3.91 18.91
C ARG A 431 -11.57 -2.59 19.60
N GLN A 432 -11.05 -1.46 19.11
CA GLN A 432 -11.27 -0.15 19.74
C GLN A 432 -12.76 0.26 19.76
N PHE A 433 -13.52 -0.11 18.72
CA PHE A 433 -14.96 0.17 18.63
C PHE A 433 -15.78 -0.75 19.54
N ILE A 434 -15.37 -2.03 19.63
CA ILE A 434 -16.00 -3.01 20.53
C ILE A 434 -15.80 -2.61 22.00
N MET A 435 -14.59 -2.15 22.36
CA MET A 435 -14.31 -1.63 23.71
C MET A 435 -15.17 -0.41 24.05
N TYR A 436 -15.34 0.51 23.10
CA TYR A 436 -16.16 1.70 23.29
C TYR A 436 -17.61 1.35 23.64
N GLU A 437 -18.20 0.39 22.92
CA GLU A 437 -19.55 -0.10 23.20
C GLU A 437 -19.65 -0.95 24.47
N ALA A 438 -18.59 -1.69 24.83
CA ALA A 438 -18.53 -2.42 26.08
C ALA A 438 -18.54 -1.45 27.28
N LEU A 439 -17.76 -0.38 27.22
CA LEU A 439 -17.76 0.69 28.23
C LEU A 439 -19.13 1.35 28.34
N ARG A 440 -19.81 1.65 27.21
CA ARG A 440 -21.19 2.18 27.22
C ARG A 440 -22.17 1.26 27.95
N LYS A 441 -21.96 -0.05 27.87
CA LYS A 441 -22.78 -1.08 28.53
C LYS A 441 -22.33 -1.41 29.96
N GLY A 442 -21.39 -0.64 30.51
CA GLY A 442 -20.96 -0.75 31.91
C GLY A 442 -19.83 -1.75 32.16
N ALA A 443 -19.02 -2.08 31.15
CA ALA A 443 -17.77 -2.83 31.38
C ALA A 443 -16.88 -2.10 32.39
N ALA A 444 -16.30 -2.85 33.34
CA ALA A 444 -15.26 -2.31 34.21
C ALA A 444 -13.97 -2.10 33.41
N ILE A 445 -13.19 -1.09 33.78
CA ILE A 445 -11.91 -0.78 33.11
C ILE A 445 -10.93 -1.93 33.33
N GLU A 446 -10.96 -2.50 34.54
CA GLU A 446 -10.12 -3.60 34.97
C GLU A 446 -10.41 -4.87 34.18
N ASP A 447 -11.68 -5.15 33.86
CA ASP A 447 -12.08 -6.30 33.03
C ASP A 447 -11.54 -6.16 31.61
N LEU A 448 -11.69 -4.97 31.02
CA LEU A 448 -11.17 -4.69 29.68
C LEU A 448 -9.64 -4.75 29.64
N HIS A 449 -8.96 -4.21 30.67
CA HIS A 449 -7.50 -4.32 30.81
C HIS A 449 -7.05 -5.78 30.92
N GLN A 450 -7.74 -6.60 31.72
CA GLN A 450 -7.39 -8.02 31.87
C GLN A 450 -7.55 -8.80 30.56
N ILE A 451 -8.58 -8.51 29.78
CA ILE A 451 -8.84 -9.20 28.51
C ILE A 451 -7.88 -8.72 27.41
N THR A 452 -7.69 -7.41 27.28
CA THR A 452 -7.00 -6.81 26.12
C THR A 452 -5.53 -6.47 26.37
N HIS A 453 -5.12 -6.42 27.63
CA HIS A 453 -3.83 -5.91 28.10
C HIS A 453 -3.57 -4.42 27.81
N ILE A 454 -4.53 -3.71 27.19
CA ILE A 454 -4.46 -2.26 26.98
C ILE A 454 -4.52 -1.59 28.35
N LYS A 455 -3.63 -0.63 28.60
CA LYS A 455 -3.54 0.03 29.91
C LYS A 455 -4.82 0.75 30.29
N GLU A 456 -5.13 0.68 31.58
CA GLU A 456 -6.30 1.32 32.19
C GLU A 456 -6.38 2.82 31.88
N TRP A 457 -5.25 3.53 31.75
CA TRP A 457 -5.25 4.94 31.40
C TRP A 457 -5.93 5.22 30.05
N PHE A 458 -5.59 4.47 28.99
CA PHE A 458 -6.22 4.64 27.67
C PHE A 458 -7.70 4.28 27.70
N ILE A 459 -8.06 3.22 28.44
CA ILE A 459 -9.44 2.79 28.62
C ILE A 459 -10.25 3.84 29.40
N GLN A 460 -9.64 4.48 30.40
CA GLN A 460 -10.22 5.59 31.16
C GLN A 460 -10.47 6.80 30.25
N GLN A 461 -9.52 7.16 29.38
CA GLN A 461 -9.73 8.22 28.38
C GLN A 461 -10.91 7.90 27.46
N MET A 462 -11.02 6.64 27.03
CA MET A 462 -12.14 6.16 26.21
C MET A 462 -13.48 6.21 26.97
N LYS A 463 -13.48 5.84 28.25
CA LYS A 463 -14.68 5.89 29.11
C LYS A 463 -15.19 7.32 29.27
N GLU A 464 -14.30 8.29 29.47
CA GLU A 464 -14.68 9.71 29.56
C GLU A 464 -15.32 10.21 28.25
N LEU A 465 -14.85 9.73 27.10
CA LEU A 465 -15.48 10.02 25.81
C LEU A 465 -16.89 9.41 25.73
N VAL A 466 -17.07 8.15 26.17
CA VAL A 466 -18.39 7.50 26.24
C VAL A 466 -19.33 8.29 27.15
N GLU A 467 -18.87 8.69 28.34
CA GLU A 467 -19.67 9.45 29.30
C GLU A 467 -20.11 10.81 28.74
N LEU A 468 -19.22 11.51 28.03
CA LEU A 468 -19.56 12.76 27.35
C LEU A 468 -20.56 12.52 26.22
N GLU A 469 -20.38 11.46 25.43
CA GLU A 469 -21.31 11.10 24.36
C GLU A 469 -22.72 10.79 24.90
N GLU A 470 -22.82 10.04 25.99
CA GLU A 470 -24.10 9.73 26.66
C GLU A 470 -24.80 11.00 27.17
N GLN A 471 -24.04 11.99 27.65
CA GLN A 471 -24.61 13.30 28.01
C GLN A 471 -25.16 14.03 26.78
N ILE A 472 -24.44 14.01 25.66
CA ILE A 472 -24.84 14.66 24.40
C ILE A 472 -26.12 14.02 23.85
N ILE A 473 -26.22 12.69 23.86
CA ILE A 473 -27.37 11.94 23.33
C ILE A 473 -28.69 12.31 24.03
N GLN A 474 -28.66 12.71 25.30
CA GLN A 474 -29.86 13.15 26.04
C GLN A 474 -30.53 14.40 25.44
N TYR A 475 -29.80 15.13 24.58
CA TYR A 475 -30.27 16.30 23.85
C TYR A 475 -30.73 15.99 22.42
N LYS A 476 -30.86 14.72 22.04
CA LYS A 476 -31.49 14.33 20.78
C LYS A 476 -32.88 14.95 20.65
N GLY A 477 -33.12 15.65 19.55
CA GLY A 477 -34.36 16.42 19.32
C GLY A 477 -34.51 17.69 20.18
N LYS A 478 -33.47 18.08 20.92
CA LYS A 478 -33.40 19.31 21.73
C LYS A 478 -32.15 20.10 21.36
N GLU A 479 -32.06 21.31 21.88
CA GLU A 479 -30.84 22.11 21.75
C GLU A 479 -29.76 21.62 22.72
N LEU A 480 -28.63 21.15 22.18
CA LEU A 480 -27.45 20.78 22.98
C LEU A 480 -26.90 22.03 23.70
N PRO A 481 -26.53 22.04 24.98
CA PRO A 481 -25.87 23.18 25.62
C PRO A 481 -24.55 23.58 24.94
N ASP A 482 -24.25 24.88 24.84
CA ASP A 482 -23.03 25.39 24.20
C ASP A 482 -21.75 24.82 24.84
N GLU A 483 -21.73 24.72 26.17
CA GLU A 483 -20.59 24.16 26.92
C GLU A 483 -20.31 22.71 26.56
N LEU A 484 -21.35 21.89 26.32
CA LEU A 484 -21.19 20.51 25.88
C LEU A 484 -20.67 20.44 24.44
N LEU A 485 -21.14 21.32 23.55
CA LEU A 485 -20.60 21.39 22.20
C LEU A 485 -19.12 21.79 22.22
N ILE A 486 -18.75 22.82 23.00
CA ILE A 486 -17.36 23.25 23.18
C ILE A 486 -16.49 22.09 23.68
N GLN A 487 -16.95 21.39 24.72
CA GLN A 487 -16.21 20.27 25.30
C GLN A 487 -16.05 19.12 24.30
N ALA A 488 -17.13 18.76 23.58
CA ALA A 488 -17.08 17.72 22.55
C ALA A 488 -16.02 18.02 21.48
N LYS A 489 -15.90 19.27 21.04
CA LYS A 489 -14.89 19.66 20.05
C LYS A 489 -13.47 19.63 20.62
N LYS A 490 -13.28 20.06 21.87
CA LYS A 490 -11.99 19.93 22.57
C LYS A 490 -11.52 18.48 22.76
N ASP A 491 -12.46 17.57 22.91
CA ASP A 491 -12.21 16.12 22.98
C ASP A 491 -12.17 15.44 21.60
N GLY A 492 -12.33 16.21 20.51
CA GLY A 492 -12.10 15.76 19.13
C GLY A 492 -13.32 15.23 18.39
N PHE A 493 -14.54 15.28 18.95
CA PHE A 493 -15.75 14.80 18.28
C PHE A 493 -15.96 15.51 16.93
N ALA A 494 -16.13 14.74 15.86
CA ALA A 494 -16.41 15.29 14.53
C ALA A 494 -17.85 15.84 14.43
N ASP A 495 -18.04 16.91 13.66
CA ASP A 495 -19.35 17.53 13.43
C ASP A 495 -20.32 16.50 12.82
N ARG A 496 -19.85 15.68 11.88
CA ARG A 496 -20.64 14.60 11.26
C ARG A 496 -21.06 13.51 12.24
N TYR A 497 -20.24 13.24 13.25
CA TYR A 497 -20.57 12.26 14.28
C TYR A 497 -21.57 12.82 15.29
N LEU A 498 -21.39 14.07 15.74
CA LEU A 498 -22.36 14.78 16.57
C LEU A 498 -23.72 14.90 15.87
N ALA A 499 -23.70 15.21 14.57
CA ALA A 499 -24.88 15.25 13.71
C ALA A 499 -25.63 13.92 13.67
N LYS A 500 -24.91 12.80 13.53
CA LYS A 500 -25.48 11.44 13.56
C LYS A 500 -26.19 11.15 14.88
N ILE A 501 -25.53 11.37 16.03
CA ILE A 501 -26.10 10.99 17.34
C ILE A 501 -27.23 11.93 17.80
N LEU A 502 -27.24 13.18 17.34
CA LEU A 502 -28.29 14.16 17.63
C LEU A 502 -29.43 14.15 16.59
N GLU A 503 -29.29 13.41 15.49
CA GLU A 503 -30.19 13.42 14.32
C GLU A 503 -30.41 14.82 13.73
N LEU A 504 -29.31 15.54 13.54
CA LEU A 504 -29.28 16.87 12.92
C LEU A 504 -28.46 16.85 11.63
N PRO A 505 -28.71 17.74 10.67
CA PRO A 505 -27.79 17.95 9.55
C PRO A 505 -26.43 18.45 10.05
N GLU A 506 -25.33 17.96 9.49
CA GLU A 506 -23.96 18.34 9.88
C GLU A 506 -23.72 19.86 9.83
N ALA A 507 -24.27 20.55 8.82
CA ALA A 507 -24.17 22.00 8.70
C ALA A 507 -24.76 22.76 9.89
N VAL A 508 -25.75 22.20 10.60
CA VAL A 508 -26.34 22.84 11.79
C VAL A 508 -25.32 22.84 12.94
N ILE A 509 -24.64 21.72 13.17
CA ILE A 509 -23.58 21.62 14.18
C ILE A 509 -22.43 22.57 13.84
N ARG A 510 -21.96 22.52 12.59
CA ARG A 510 -20.86 23.35 12.09
C ARG A 510 -21.14 24.85 12.23
N ASN A 511 -22.29 25.32 11.75
CA ASN A 511 -22.65 26.73 11.80
C ASN A 511 -22.79 27.23 13.24
N ARG A 512 -23.36 26.41 14.12
CA ARG A 512 -23.46 26.74 15.54
C ARG A 512 -22.09 26.84 16.20
N ARG A 513 -21.23 25.85 15.96
CA ARG A 513 -19.86 25.81 16.46
C ARG A 513 -19.08 27.08 16.05
N ILE A 514 -19.17 27.46 14.77
CA ILE A 514 -18.57 28.70 14.24
C ILE A 514 -19.15 29.95 14.92
N ALA A 515 -20.48 30.03 15.10
CA ALA A 515 -21.14 31.17 15.75
C ALA A 515 -20.71 31.36 17.21
N LEU A 516 -20.34 30.28 17.90
CA LEU A 516 -19.79 30.31 19.26
C LEU A 516 -18.29 30.66 19.30
N GLY A 517 -17.64 30.87 18.15
CA GLY A 517 -16.20 31.10 18.06
C GLY A 517 -15.36 29.85 18.33
N VAL A 518 -15.99 28.67 18.39
CA VAL A 518 -15.29 27.39 18.49
C VAL A 518 -14.81 27.08 17.09
N VAL A 519 -13.62 27.52 16.70
CA VAL A 519 -13.03 27.24 15.38
C VAL A 519 -11.71 26.50 15.55
N GLU A 520 -11.30 25.75 14.54
CA GLU A 520 -9.99 25.11 14.59
C GLU A 520 -8.90 26.18 14.60
N SER A 521 -7.99 26.03 15.55
CA SER A 521 -6.74 26.76 15.60
C SER A 521 -5.62 25.87 15.07
N TRP A 522 -4.55 26.48 14.58
CA TRP A 522 -3.47 25.75 13.91
C TRP A 522 -2.18 25.90 14.69
N ASP A 523 -1.52 24.78 14.96
CA ASP A 523 -0.22 24.76 15.61
C ASP A 523 0.84 24.16 14.69
N ILE A 524 2.10 24.32 15.08
CA ILE A 524 3.27 24.12 14.23
C ILE A 524 4.06 22.91 14.74
N VAL A 525 4.47 22.05 13.80
CA VAL A 525 5.55 21.09 13.99
C VAL A 525 6.78 21.60 13.23
N PRO A 526 7.82 22.09 13.93
CA PRO A 526 9.04 22.59 13.30
C PRO A 526 9.91 21.43 12.80
N VAL A 527 10.60 21.63 11.68
CA VAL A 527 11.44 20.59 11.07
C VAL A 527 12.91 20.82 11.43
N SER A 528 13.56 19.79 11.97
CA SER A 528 15.01 19.79 12.25
C SER A 528 15.81 19.36 11.03
N GLY A 529 17.06 19.77 10.90
CA GLY A 529 17.96 19.30 9.84
C GLY A 529 17.94 20.11 8.55
N VAL A 530 16.99 21.03 8.44
CA VAL A 530 16.82 21.98 7.33
C VAL A 530 16.51 23.37 7.90
N GLU A 531 16.72 24.41 7.11
CA GLU A 531 16.42 25.79 7.51
C GLU A 531 14.96 26.16 7.24
N ASP A 532 14.32 26.85 8.19
CA ASP A 532 13.01 27.51 8.06
C ASP A 532 11.84 26.63 7.53
N ALA A 533 11.78 25.36 7.91
CA ALA A 533 10.70 24.44 7.51
C ALA A 533 9.78 24.03 8.68
N SER A 534 8.50 23.86 8.39
CA SER A 534 7.46 23.46 9.37
C SER A 534 6.22 22.92 8.66
N TYR A 535 5.41 22.12 9.37
CA TYR A 535 4.06 21.73 8.94
C TYR A 535 3.07 21.87 10.09
N TYR A 536 1.78 21.68 9.82
CA TYR A 536 0.71 22.16 10.69
C TYR A 536 -0.34 21.10 11.01
N TYR A 537 -1.00 21.25 12.15
CA TYR A 537 -2.15 20.45 12.56
C TYR A 537 -3.19 21.33 13.28
N SER A 538 -4.45 20.89 13.23
CA SER A 538 -5.58 21.54 13.89
C SER A 538 -5.67 21.16 15.38
N THR A 539 -6.14 22.10 16.20
CA THR A 539 -6.54 21.85 17.58
C THR A 539 -7.58 22.86 18.07
N TYR A 540 -8.42 22.44 19.01
CA TYR A 540 -9.35 23.28 19.77
C TYR A 540 -8.79 23.72 21.14
N ASN A 541 -7.59 23.26 21.48
CA ASN A 541 -7.02 23.35 22.82
C ASN A 541 -5.86 24.35 22.92
N ALA A 542 -5.57 25.09 21.85
CA ALA A 542 -4.53 26.10 21.79
C ALA A 542 -4.91 27.26 20.85
N PRO A 543 -4.31 28.46 20.99
CA PRO A 543 -4.51 29.54 20.03
C PRO A 543 -3.83 29.25 18.68
N ASP A 544 -4.34 29.86 17.62
CA ASP A 544 -3.79 29.76 16.27
C ASP A 544 -2.43 30.46 16.17
N LYS A 545 -1.39 29.73 15.74
CA LYS A 545 -0.01 30.21 15.56
C LYS A 545 0.41 30.31 14.09
N VAL A 546 -0.41 29.86 13.14
CA VAL A 546 -0.02 29.75 11.74
C VAL A 546 -0.52 30.96 10.96
N PRO A 547 0.34 31.79 10.35
CA PRO A 547 -0.12 32.89 9.51
C PRO A 547 -0.58 32.39 8.13
N ALA A 548 -1.59 33.03 7.55
CA ALA A 548 -1.99 32.86 6.16
C ALA A 548 -1.34 33.96 5.30
N SER A 549 -0.77 33.62 4.16
CA SER A 549 -0.18 34.61 3.23
C SER A 549 -1.28 35.26 2.35
N ASP A 550 -0.94 36.33 1.63
CA ASP A 550 -1.83 36.95 0.62
C ASP A 550 -1.56 36.42 -0.81
N LYS A 551 -0.68 35.43 -0.97
CA LYS A 551 -0.40 34.81 -2.28
C LYS A 551 -1.64 34.07 -2.79
N GLN A 552 -1.70 33.88 -4.11
CA GLN A 552 -2.71 33.00 -4.70
C GLN A 552 -2.36 31.56 -4.32
N LYS A 553 -3.28 30.86 -3.66
CA LYS A 553 -3.05 29.52 -3.13
C LYS A 553 -3.91 28.47 -3.80
N VAL A 554 -3.34 27.30 -4.04
CA VAL A 554 -4.07 26.11 -4.50
C VAL A 554 -3.95 25.02 -3.43
N VAL A 555 -5.09 24.46 -3.04
CA VAL A 555 -5.13 23.29 -2.15
C VAL A 555 -5.13 22.01 -3.00
N ILE A 556 -4.35 21.03 -2.58
CA ILE A 556 -4.30 19.69 -3.15
C ILE A 556 -4.70 18.72 -2.05
N LEU A 557 -5.73 17.92 -2.30
CA LEU A 557 -6.18 16.90 -1.36
C LEU A 557 -5.50 15.57 -1.69
N GLY A 558 -4.78 15.03 -0.70
CA GLY A 558 -4.19 13.70 -0.77
C GLY A 558 -5.25 12.59 -0.70
N GLY A 559 -4.78 11.36 -0.54
CA GLY A 559 -5.64 10.17 -0.54
C GLY A 559 -5.97 9.61 0.84
N GLY A 560 -5.33 10.03 1.93
CA GLY A 560 -5.43 9.36 3.22
C GLY A 560 -4.66 8.03 3.26
N PRO A 561 -4.97 7.10 4.17
CA PRO A 561 -4.17 5.89 4.40
C PRO A 561 -4.17 4.96 3.19
N ASN A 562 -3.04 4.39 2.80
CA ASN A 562 -3.02 3.43 1.69
C ASN A 562 -3.94 2.21 1.96
N ARG A 563 -4.53 1.67 0.89
CA ARG A 563 -5.42 0.49 0.89
C ARG A 563 -5.48 -0.13 -0.51
N ILE A 564 -5.89 -1.38 -0.62
CA ILE A 564 -6.01 -2.06 -1.92
C ILE A 564 -6.95 -1.26 -2.84
N GLY A 565 -6.44 -0.90 -4.02
CA GLY A 565 -7.11 -0.04 -5.00
C GLY A 565 -6.83 1.46 -4.85
N GLN A 566 -6.21 1.89 -3.75
CA GLN A 566 -5.79 3.27 -3.46
C GLN A 566 -4.41 3.29 -2.81
N GLY A 567 -3.38 3.15 -3.65
CA GLY A 567 -1.99 3.09 -3.23
C GLY A 567 -1.23 4.37 -3.54
N ILE A 568 0.08 4.20 -3.70
CA ILE A 568 1.06 5.27 -3.90
C ILE A 568 0.91 5.98 -5.26
N GLU A 569 0.19 5.39 -6.20
CA GLU A 569 -0.04 5.95 -7.54
C GLU A 569 -0.79 7.29 -7.48
N PHE A 570 -1.66 7.44 -6.48
CA PHE A 570 -2.39 8.69 -6.21
C PHE A 570 -1.53 9.71 -5.46
N ASP A 571 -0.65 9.24 -4.57
CA ASP A 571 0.33 10.11 -3.91
C ASP A 571 1.28 10.74 -4.93
N TYR A 572 1.76 9.94 -5.88
CA TYR A 572 2.55 10.38 -7.03
C TYR A 572 1.88 11.56 -7.76
N CYS A 573 0.61 11.42 -8.10
CA CYS A 573 -0.14 12.48 -8.78
C CYS A 573 -0.24 13.75 -7.93
N CYS A 574 -0.52 13.62 -6.63
CA CYS A 574 -0.59 14.75 -5.69
C CYS A 574 0.74 15.49 -5.56
N VAL A 575 1.86 14.76 -5.48
CA VAL A 575 3.21 15.34 -5.41
C VAL A 575 3.55 16.13 -6.67
N HIS A 576 3.26 15.57 -7.85
CA HIS A 576 3.46 16.29 -9.12
C HIS A 576 2.58 17.54 -9.23
N ALA A 577 1.34 17.49 -8.73
CA ALA A 577 0.49 18.69 -8.70
C ALA A 577 1.09 19.80 -7.83
N ALA A 578 1.64 19.44 -6.67
CA ALA A 578 2.26 20.41 -5.77
C ALA A 578 3.49 21.05 -6.43
N PHE A 579 4.39 20.24 -7.00
CA PHE A 579 5.55 20.77 -7.72
C PHE A 579 5.15 21.68 -8.88
N THR A 580 4.15 21.27 -9.66
CA THR A 580 3.74 22.01 -10.85
C THR A 580 3.05 23.32 -10.50
N MET A 581 2.14 23.34 -9.52
CA MET A 581 1.49 24.59 -9.09
C MET A 581 2.49 25.57 -8.48
N ARG A 582 3.50 25.07 -7.74
CA ARG A 582 4.61 25.88 -7.23
C ARG A 582 5.43 26.49 -8.37
N ASP A 583 5.81 25.70 -9.38
CA ASP A 583 6.52 26.18 -10.58
C ASP A 583 5.73 27.26 -11.34
N LEU A 584 4.39 27.17 -11.32
CA LEU A 584 3.49 28.17 -11.91
C LEU A 584 3.28 29.42 -11.03
N GLY A 585 3.90 29.47 -9.85
CA GLY A 585 3.90 30.64 -8.96
C GLY A 585 2.75 30.69 -7.94
N TYR A 586 1.99 29.60 -7.78
CA TYR A 586 1.01 29.48 -6.69
C TYR A 586 1.70 29.04 -5.40
N GLU A 587 1.15 29.48 -4.27
CA GLU A 587 1.45 28.87 -2.97
C GLU A 587 0.64 27.58 -2.84
N THR A 588 1.32 26.47 -2.64
CA THR A 588 0.72 25.14 -2.64
C THR A 588 0.45 24.65 -1.22
N ILE A 589 -0.77 24.16 -1.01
CA ILE A 589 -1.23 23.66 0.28
C ILE A 589 -1.61 22.19 0.12
N MET A 590 -0.86 21.30 0.75
CA MET A 590 -1.18 19.87 0.80
C MET A 590 -2.00 19.58 2.06
N ILE A 591 -3.06 18.79 1.90
CA ILE A 591 -3.82 18.23 3.02
C ILE A 591 -3.79 16.71 2.87
N ASN A 592 -3.18 16.01 3.82
CA ASN A 592 -3.14 14.54 3.84
C ASN A 592 -2.77 14.04 5.25
N CYS A 593 -3.06 12.77 5.54
CA CYS A 593 -2.80 12.16 6.85
C CYS A 593 -2.08 10.79 6.79
N ASN A 594 -1.50 10.43 5.66
CA ASN A 594 -0.70 9.20 5.55
C ASN A 594 0.77 9.47 5.89
N PRO A 595 1.32 8.91 6.98
CA PRO A 595 2.70 9.15 7.40
C PRO A 595 3.76 8.52 6.48
N GLU A 596 3.39 7.55 5.65
CA GLU A 596 4.32 6.81 4.78
C GLU A 596 4.68 7.56 3.49
N THR A 597 3.99 8.66 3.18
CA THR A 597 3.96 9.24 1.83
C THR A 597 4.90 10.42 1.62
N VAL A 598 5.21 10.68 0.35
CA VAL A 598 5.99 11.86 -0.08
C VAL A 598 5.12 13.12 -0.04
N SER A 599 3.79 13.02 -0.25
CA SER A 599 2.91 14.20 -0.13
C SER A 599 2.89 14.80 1.28
N THR A 600 3.03 13.99 2.33
CA THR A 600 3.15 14.47 3.71
C THR A 600 4.59 14.82 4.10
N ASP A 601 5.47 15.00 3.12
CA ASP A 601 6.78 15.61 3.33
C ASP A 601 6.68 17.14 3.34
N TYR A 602 7.43 17.76 4.24
CA TYR A 602 7.40 19.22 4.43
C TYR A 602 7.96 19.96 3.20
N ASP A 603 8.78 19.31 2.38
CA ASP A 603 9.40 19.92 1.19
C ASP A 603 8.52 19.81 -0.08
N THR A 604 7.47 18.99 -0.03
CA THR A 604 6.60 18.73 -1.18
C THR A 604 5.71 19.91 -1.53
N SER A 605 5.16 20.60 -0.52
CA SER A 605 4.28 21.78 -0.69
C SER A 605 4.80 22.98 0.11
N ASP A 606 4.30 24.18 -0.18
CA ASP A 606 4.68 25.38 0.60
C ASP A 606 4.07 25.36 2.01
N LYS A 607 2.91 24.73 2.15
CA LYS A 607 2.29 24.40 3.43
C LYS A 607 1.77 22.97 3.42
N LEU A 608 1.99 22.26 4.52
CA LEU A 608 1.43 20.93 4.76
C LEU A 608 0.52 20.99 5.99
N TYR A 609 -0.74 20.59 5.81
CA TYR A 609 -1.67 20.32 6.89
C TYR A 609 -1.81 18.81 7.06
N PHE A 610 -1.32 18.29 8.19
CA PHE A 610 -1.38 16.87 8.52
C PHE A 610 -2.75 16.55 9.16
N GLU A 611 -3.81 16.55 8.33
CA GLU A 611 -5.20 16.53 8.78
C GLU A 611 -6.05 15.43 8.14
N PRO A 612 -7.14 15.00 8.81
CA PRO A 612 -8.13 14.13 8.19
C PRO A 612 -8.73 14.77 6.93
N LEU A 613 -9.05 13.93 5.94
CA LEU A 613 -9.63 14.35 4.66
C LEU A 613 -11.17 14.36 4.74
N THR A 614 -11.72 15.12 5.69
CA THR A 614 -13.17 15.28 5.84
C THR A 614 -13.65 16.65 5.39
N VAL A 615 -14.95 16.78 5.13
CA VAL A 615 -15.59 18.08 4.82
C VAL A 615 -15.32 19.09 5.93
N GLU A 616 -15.37 18.68 7.19
CA GLU A 616 -15.13 19.57 8.32
C GLU A 616 -13.71 20.16 8.28
N ASP A 617 -12.69 19.28 8.27
CA ASP A 617 -11.29 19.67 8.41
C ASP A 617 -10.83 20.48 7.16
N VAL A 618 -11.24 20.06 5.95
CA VAL A 618 -10.91 20.78 4.70
C VAL A 618 -11.56 22.17 4.64
N LEU A 619 -12.81 22.32 5.09
CA LEU A 619 -13.46 23.63 5.12
C LEU A 619 -12.81 24.57 6.14
N SER A 620 -12.38 24.06 7.29
CA SER A 620 -11.63 24.87 8.28
C SER A 620 -10.34 25.43 7.67
N ILE A 621 -9.58 24.61 6.93
CA ILE A 621 -8.35 25.04 6.25
C ILE A 621 -8.68 26.07 5.15
N CYS A 622 -9.68 25.79 4.31
CA CYS A 622 -10.07 26.70 3.24
C CYS A 622 -10.59 28.05 3.76
N SER A 623 -11.29 28.06 4.90
CA SER A 623 -11.76 29.28 5.56
C SER A 623 -10.60 30.18 6.00
N LYS A 624 -9.53 29.56 6.54
CA LYS A 624 -8.30 30.26 6.94
C LYS A 624 -7.48 30.73 5.75
N GLU A 625 -7.19 29.81 4.82
CA GLU A 625 -6.20 30.03 3.77
C GLU A 625 -6.78 30.74 2.55
N LYS A 626 -8.10 30.67 2.35
CA LYS A 626 -8.84 31.31 1.24
C LYS A 626 -8.21 31.00 -0.13
N PRO A 627 -8.06 29.72 -0.50
CA PRO A 627 -7.44 29.34 -1.76
C PRO A 627 -8.30 29.78 -2.96
N VAL A 628 -7.66 29.92 -4.12
CA VAL A 628 -8.37 30.19 -5.39
C VAL A 628 -9.19 28.99 -5.85
N GLY A 629 -8.81 27.80 -5.39
CA GLY A 629 -9.57 26.56 -5.53
C GLY A 629 -8.80 25.34 -5.03
N VAL A 630 -9.44 24.19 -5.16
CA VAL A 630 -8.96 22.89 -4.66
C VAL A 630 -8.92 21.85 -5.78
N ILE A 631 -7.83 21.08 -5.87
CA ILE A 631 -7.69 19.91 -6.73
C ILE A 631 -8.09 18.66 -5.92
N VAL A 632 -9.06 17.90 -6.45
CA VAL A 632 -9.64 16.71 -5.80
C VAL A 632 -9.45 15.42 -6.60
N GLN A 633 -9.03 15.53 -7.86
CA GLN A 633 -9.04 14.43 -8.82
C GLN A 633 -7.81 13.51 -8.72
N PHE A 634 -6.81 13.88 -7.91
CA PHE A 634 -5.50 13.21 -7.89
C PHE A 634 -5.32 12.28 -6.68
N GLY A 635 -5.99 12.54 -5.56
CA GLY A 635 -5.91 11.71 -4.34
C GLY A 635 -6.80 10.45 -4.35
N GLY A 636 -7.38 10.08 -5.50
CA GLY A 636 -8.29 8.94 -5.61
C GLY A 636 -9.68 9.21 -5.01
N GLN A 637 -10.37 8.17 -4.54
CA GLN A 637 -11.76 8.22 -4.08
C GLN A 637 -12.04 9.12 -2.87
N THR A 638 -11.10 9.25 -1.93
CA THR A 638 -11.34 10.00 -0.68
C THR A 638 -11.69 11.47 -0.94
N PRO A 639 -10.87 12.26 -1.66
CA PRO A 639 -11.22 13.64 -1.98
C PRO A 639 -12.43 13.76 -2.92
N LEU A 640 -12.69 12.76 -3.77
CA LEU A 640 -13.85 12.76 -4.65
C LEU A 640 -15.16 12.60 -3.89
N ASN A 641 -15.19 11.74 -2.87
CA ASN A 641 -16.37 11.51 -2.04
C ASN A 641 -16.86 12.77 -1.32
N ILE A 642 -15.99 13.76 -1.11
CA ILE A 642 -16.33 15.02 -0.42
C ILE A 642 -16.41 16.22 -1.36
N ALA A 643 -16.04 16.09 -2.64
CA ALA A 643 -15.93 17.20 -3.59
C ALA A 643 -17.26 17.96 -3.75
N ASP A 644 -18.37 17.23 -3.84
CA ASP A 644 -19.72 17.76 -3.94
C ASP A 644 -20.14 18.57 -2.71
N GLU A 645 -19.80 18.07 -1.52
CA GLU A 645 -20.10 18.74 -0.25
C GLU A 645 -19.26 20.02 -0.09
N LEU A 646 -18.00 20.01 -0.56
CA LEU A 646 -17.12 21.18 -0.59
C LEU A 646 -17.63 22.25 -1.57
N GLU A 647 -18.03 21.87 -2.78
CA GLU A 647 -18.56 22.81 -3.77
C GLU A 647 -19.85 23.48 -3.28
N LYS A 648 -20.77 22.72 -2.67
CA LYS A 648 -22.00 23.25 -2.04
C LYS A 648 -21.70 24.20 -0.87
N ALA A 649 -20.55 24.05 -0.21
CA ALA A 649 -20.08 24.95 0.83
C ALA A 649 -19.34 26.21 0.28
N GLY A 650 -19.27 26.37 -1.04
CA GLY A 650 -18.70 27.54 -1.71
C GLY A 650 -17.22 27.41 -2.08
N ILE A 651 -16.64 26.21 -1.97
CA ILE A 651 -15.27 25.95 -2.40
C ILE A 651 -15.23 25.74 -3.92
N ARG A 652 -14.36 26.46 -4.61
CA ARG A 652 -14.14 26.24 -6.05
C ARG A 652 -13.29 24.99 -6.26
N ILE A 653 -13.87 23.96 -6.87
CA ILE A 653 -13.12 22.80 -7.34
C ILE A 653 -12.47 23.16 -8.70
N LEU A 654 -11.18 22.88 -8.84
CA LEU A 654 -10.41 23.15 -10.06
C LEU A 654 -10.35 21.91 -10.95
N GLY A 655 -10.27 22.07 -12.27
CA GLY A 655 -10.25 20.96 -13.22
C GLY A 655 -11.65 20.43 -13.51
N THR A 656 -11.76 19.12 -13.77
CA THR A 656 -13.08 18.49 -14.00
C THR A 656 -14.03 18.73 -12.83
N ALA A 657 -15.21 19.28 -13.12
CA ALA A 657 -16.21 19.62 -12.11
C ALA A 657 -16.78 18.37 -11.40
N PRO A 658 -17.12 18.44 -10.10
CA PRO A 658 -17.68 17.31 -9.34
C PRO A 658 -18.91 16.69 -10.00
N SER A 659 -19.83 17.53 -10.51
CA SER A 659 -21.02 17.06 -11.25
C SER A 659 -20.71 16.25 -12.51
N ILE A 660 -19.56 16.45 -13.15
CA ILE A 660 -19.11 15.65 -14.29
C ILE A 660 -18.50 14.32 -13.82
N ILE A 661 -17.80 14.34 -12.70
CA ILE A 661 -17.27 13.12 -12.08
C ILE A 661 -18.42 12.20 -11.67
N ASP A 662 -19.42 12.76 -10.97
CA ASP A 662 -20.65 12.06 -10.57
C ASP A 662 -21.41 11.49 -11.79
N LEU A 663 -21.56 12.28 -12.85
CA LEU A 663 -22.17 11.87 -14.13
C LEU A 663 -21.44 10.67 -14.79
N ALA A 664 -20.12 10.57 -14.63
CA ALA A 664 -19.32 9.48 -15.17
C ALA A 664 -19.31 8.24 -14.26
N GLU A 665 -19.36 8.43 -12.93
CA GLU A 665 -19.44 7.35 -11.95
C GLU A 665 -20.86 6.75 -11.84
N ASP A 666 -21.91 7.54 -12.10
CA ASP A 666 -23.28 7.05 -12.23
C ASP A 666 -23.45 6.27 -13.53
N ARG A 667 -23.62 4.96 -13.37
CA ARG A 667 -23.63 4.00 -14.48
C ARG A 667 -24.80 4.21 -15.44
N ASP A 668 -25.98 4.64 -14.99
CA ASP A 668 -27.12 4.85 -15.88
C ASP A 668 -27.01 6.18 -16.63
N MET A 669 -26.53 7.23 -15.96
CA MET A 669 -26.25 8.51 -16.60
C MET A 669 -25.17 8.38 -17.66
N PHE A 670 -24.05 7.72 -17.33
CA PHE A 670 -22.97 7.44 -18.27
C PHE A 670 -23.45 6.63 -19.50
N ARG A 671 -24.25 5.58 -19.27
CA ARG A 671 -24.83 4.75 -20.34
C ARG A 671 -25.66 5.57 -21.34
N ARG A 672 -26.52 6.47 -20.84
CA ARG A 672 -27.36 7.34 -21.69
C ARG A 672 -26.50 8.29 -22.54
N ILE A 673 -25.37 8.75 -22.02
CA ILE A 673 -24.43 9.60 -22.79
C ILE A 673 -23.77 8.78 -23.90
N MET A 674 -23.34 7.55 -23.62
CA MET A 674 -22.79 6.66 -24.65
C MET A 674 -23.82 6.35 -25.74
N GLU A 675 -25.07 6.08 -25.39
CA GLU A 675 -26.18 5.89 -26.34
C GLU A 675 -26.37 7.13 -27.23
N LYS A 676 -26.39 8.34 -26.65
CA LYS A 676 -26.50 9.60 -27.39
C LYS A 676 -25.35 9.78 -28.39
N MET A 677 -24.15 9.32 -28.05
CA MET A 677 -22.97 9.38 -28.91
C MET A 677 -22.86 8.19 -29.87
N ASN A 678 -23.77 7.21 -29.83
CA ASN A 678 -23.64 5.93 -30.54
C ASN A 678 -22.30 5.22 -30.23
N ILE A 679 -21.80 5.33 -29.01
CA ILE A 679 -20.62 4.60 -28.54
C ILE A 679 -21.10 3.30 -27.88
N PRO A 680 -20.59 2.12 -28.30
CA PRO A 680 -21.04 0.86 -27.74
C PRO A 680 -20.67 0.67 -26.27
N MET A 681 -21.63 0.19 -25.49
CA MET A 681 -21.43 -0.41 -24.16
C MET A 681 -22.05 -1.82 -24.13
N PRO A 682 -21.64 -2.70 -23.19
CA PRO A 682 -22.34 -3.94 -22.94
C PRO A 682 -23.83 -3.70 -22.65
N GLU A 683 -24.70 -4.63 -23.04
CA GLU A 683 -26.12 -4.54 -22.68
C GLU A 683 -26.27 -4.56 -21.16
N ALA A 684 -27.03 -3.63 -20.58
CA ALA A 684 -27.11 -3.47 -19.14
C ALA A 684 -28.50 -3.06 -18.63
N GLY A 685 -28.72 -3.19 -17.32
CA GLY A 685 -29.88 -2.66 -16.60
C GLY A 685 -29.57 -2.44 -15.11
N MET A 686 -30.29 -1.51 -14.49
CA MET A 686 -30.17 -1.22 -13.05
C MET A 686 -31.25 -1.96 -12.27
N ALA A 687 -30.88 -2.59 -11.16
CA ALA A 687 -31.81 -3.23 -10.23
C ALA A 687 -31.65 -2.65 -8.83
N SER A 688 -32.77 -2.34 -8.17
CA SER A 688 -32.80 -1.92 -6.76
C SER A 688 -33.30 -3.01 -5.82
N ASN A 689 -33.65 -4.18 -6.35
CA ASN A 689 -34.13 -5.34 -5.59
C ASN A 689 -33.93 -6.63 -6.38
N LEU A 690 -34.06 -7.78 -5.70
CA LEU A 690 -33.89 -9.10 -6.30
C LEU A 690 -34.86 -9.37 -7.48
N PRO A 691 -36.18 -9.11 -7.38
CA PRO A 691 -37.09 -9.33 -8.52
C PRO A 691 -36.70 -8.58 -9.80
N GLU A 692 -36.28 -7.32 -9.68
CA GLU A 692 -35.76 -6.54 -10.81
C GLU A 692 -34.46 -7.15 -11.36
N ALA A 693 -33.55 -7.54 -10.48
CA ALA A 693 -32.27 -8.14 -10.85
C ALA A 693 -32.47 -9.41 -11.70
N LEU A 694 -33.36 -10.30 -11.26
CA LEU A 694 -33.69 -11.54 -11.98
C LEU A 694 -34.25 -11.24 -13.37
N LYS A 695 -35.19 -10.29 -13.48
CA LYS A 695 -35.81 -9.93 -14.76
C LYS A 695 -34.80 -9.32 -15.74
N ILE A 696 -33.87 -8.51 -15.24
CA ILE A 696 -32.81 -7.90 -16.06
C ILE A 696 -31.82 -8.97 -16.52
N ALA A 697 -31.40 -9.86 -15.63
CA ALA A 697 -30.48 -10.95 -15.97
C ALA A 697 -31.09 -11.93 -16.98
N GLU A 698 -32.40 -12.24 -16.88
CA GLU A 698 -33.10 -13.07 -17.87
C GLU A 698 -33.14 -12.40 -19.26
N ARG A 699 -33.34 -11.08 -19.31
CA ARG A 699 -33.34 -10.31 -20.56
C ARG A 699 -31.96 -10.30 -21.23
N ILE A 700 -30.92 -10.03 -20.46
CA ILE A 700 -29.52 -9.89 -20.95
C ILE A 700 -28.92 -11.26 -21.29
N GLY A 701 -29.24 -12.29 -20.48
CA GLY A 701 -28.73 -13.64 -20.58
C GLY A 701 -27.38 -13.84 -19.90
N TYR A 702 -27.27 -14.92 -19.11
CA TYR A 702 -26.05 -15.31 -18.40
C TYR A 702 -24.89 -15.71 -19.35
N PRO A 703 -23.62 -15.61 -18.90
CA PRO A 703 -23.20 -14.96 -17.65
C PRO A 703 -23.39 -13.43 -17.70
N VAL A 704 -23.61 -12.84 -16.52
CA VAL A 704 -23.75 -11.39 -16.31
C VAL A 704 -22.74 -10.92 -15.27
N MET A 705 -22.27 -9.68 -15.40
CA MET A 705 -21.46 -9.03 -14.38
C MET A 705 -22.38 -8.18 -13.51
N VAL A 706 -22.25 -8.32 -12.19
CA VAL A 706 -22.98 -7.47 -11.23
C VAL A 706 -22.01 -6.47 -10.62
N ARG A 707 -22.37 -5.19 -10.66
CA ARG A 707 -21.52 -4.07 -10.23
C ARG A 707 -22.27 -3.11 -9.31
N PRO A 708 -21.78 -2.87 -8.08
CA PRO A 708 -22.25 -1.76 -7.26
C PRO A 708 -21.89 -0.40 -7.89
N SER A 709 -22.67 0.63 -7.59
CA SER A 709 -22.37 2.02 -7.99
C SER A 709 -21.45 2.69 -6.94
N TYR A 710 -20.69 3.73 -7.35
CA TYR A 710 -19.80 4.53 -6.47
C TYR A 710 -18.74 3.73 -5.70
N VAL A 711 -18.13 2.74 -6.37
CA VAL A 711 -17.06 1.90 -5.80
C VAL A 711 -15.79 1.96 -6.64
N LEU A 712 -14.65 1.85 -5.97
CA LEU A 712 -13.33 1.72 -6.59
C LEU A 712 -12.77 0.30 -6.40
N GLY A 713 -11.92 -0.15 -7.32
CA GLY A 713 -11.23 -1.43 -7.21
C GLY A 713 -12.16 -2.63 -7.35
N GLY A 714 -13.28 -2.44 -8.05
CA GLY A 714 -14.30 -3.46 -8.27
C GLY A 714 -14.97 -3.99 -7.00
N ARG A 715 -15.03 -3.20 -5.93
CA ARG A 715 -15.57 -3.65 -4.64
C ARG A 715 -16.98 -4.22 -4.81
N GLY A 716 -17.15 -5.47 -4.39
CA GLY A 716 -18.43 -6.18 -4.49
C GLY A 716 -18.85 -6.53 -5.92
N MET A 717 -17.96 -6.46 -6.92
CA MET A 717 -18.25 -6.96 -8.26
C MET A 717 -18.14 -8.48 -8.32
N GLU A 718 -19.04 -9.13 -9.05
CA GLU A 718 -19.03 -10.60 -9.22
C GLU A 718 -19.53 -11.00 -10.62
N ILE A 719 -18.90 -12.03 -11.20
CA ILE A 719 -19.39 -12.69 -12.42
C ILE A 719 -20.40 -13.75 -12.00
N VAL A 720 -21.64 -13.56 -12.42
CA VAL A 720 -22.77 -14.42 -12.07
C VAL A 720 -23.13 -15.29 -13.27
N TYR A 721 -23.04 -16.61 -13.10
CA TYR A 721 -23.25 -17.59 -14.17
C TYR A 721 -24.67 -18.14 -14.23
N ASP A 722 -25.45 -18.03 -13.15
CA ASP A 722 -26.81 -18.53 -13.08
C ASP A 722 -27.68 -17.76 -12.07
N GLU A 723 -28.98 -18.05 -12.08
CA GLU A 723 -29.99 -17.44 -11.22
C GLU A 723 -29.71 -17.65 -9.72
N GLU A 724 -29.19 -18.82 -9.35
CA GLU A 724 -28.93 -19.15 -7.94
C GLU A 724 -27.75 -18.36 -7.38
N MET A 725 -26.71 -18.15 -8.18
CA MET A 725 -25.62 -17.23 -7.85
C MET A 725 -26.14 -15.80 -7.68
N LEU A 726 -27.04 -15.33 -8.57
CA LEU A 726 -27.61 -13.98 -8.46
C LEU A 726 -28.40 -13.79 -7.16
N LYS A 727 -29.21 -14.78 -6.77
CA LYS A 727 -29.96 -14.75 -5.50
C LYS A 727 -29.03 -14.65 -4.30
N LYS A 728 -27.95 -15.43 -4.29
CA LYS A 728 -26.95 -15.41 -3.21
C LYS A 728 -26.24 -14.06 -3.13
N TYR A 729 -25.81 -13.53 -4.26
CA TYR A 729 -25.16 -12.22 -4.34
C TYR A 729 -26.06 -11.12 -3.76
N VAL A 730 -27.30 -11.00 -4.24
CA VAL A 730 -28.22 -9.93 -3.79
C VAL A 730 -28.61 -10.11 -2.31
N ALA A 731 -28.70 -11.36 -1.82
CA ALA A 731 -28.96 -11.61 -0.41
C ALA A 731 -27.76 -11.24 0.51
N ALA A 732 -26.54 -11.36 0.00
CA ALA A 732 -25.32 -11.00 0.72
C ALA A 732 -24.99 -9.50 0.62
N ALA A 733 -25.48 -8.81 -0.42
CA ALA A 733 -25.29 -7.38 -0.60
C ALA A 733 -26.19 -6.58 0.36
N VAL A 734 -25.63 -6.25 1.53
CA VAL A 734 -26.32 -5.56 2.66
C VAL A 734 -26.85 -4.15 2.29
N ASP A 735 -26.41 -3.57 1.17
CA ASP A 735 -26.66 -2.18 0.79
C ASP A 735 -27.49 -1.98 -0.50
N VAL A 736 -28.16 -3.01 -1.04
CA VAL A 736 -29.01 -2.82 -2.24
C VAL A 736 -30.30 -2.09 -1.86
N THR A 737 -30.33 -0.78 -2.11
CA THR A 737 -31.49 0.09 -1.88
C THR A 737 -31.82 0.90 -3.15
N PRO A 738 -32.97 1.58 -3.23
CA PRO A 738 -33.25 2.52 -4.33
C PRO A 738 -32.16 3.59 -4.50
N GLU A 739 -31.50 3.99 -3.42
CA GLU A 739 -30.41 4.97 -3.40
C GLU A 739 -29.05 4.36 -3.80
N ARG A 740 -28.92 3.04 -3.81
CA ARG A 740 -27.72 2.28 -4.19
C ARG A 740 -28.06 1.07 -5.06
N PRO A 741 -28.51 1.30 -6.31
CA PRO A 741 -28.84 0.23 -7.22
C PRO A 741 -27.58 -0.49 -7.72
N ILE A 742 -27.74 -1.75 -8.12
CA ILE A 742 -26.71 -2.56 -8.77
C ILE A 742 -26.90 -2.53 -10.30
N LEU A 743 -25.81 -2.37 -11.03
CA LEU A 743 -25.77 -2.53 -12.48
C LEU A 743 -25.58 -4.02 -12.77
N ILE A 744 -26.43 -4.56 -13.65
CA ILE A 744 -26.28 -5.90 -14.22
C ILE A 744 -26.03 -5.71 -15.70
N ASP A 745 -24.84 -6.11 -16.15
CA ASP A 745 -24.45 -6.00 -17.56
C ASP A 745 -23.98 -7.32 -18.14
N LYS A 746 -23.99 -7.40 -19.48
CA LYS A 746 -23.55 -8.59 -20.20
C LYS A 746 -22.06 -8.78 -19.97
N PHE A 747 -21.69 -9.91 -19.36
CA PHE A 747 -20.30 -10.29 -19.29
C PHE A 747 -19.78 -10.62 -20.71
N LEU A 748 -18.79 -9.86 -21.17
CA LEU A 748 -18.18 -10.04 -22.47
C LEU A 748 -17.12 -11.16 -22.39
N GLU A 749 -17.55 -12.39 -22.60
CA GLU A 749 -16.67 -13.56 -22.59
C GLU A 749 -15.58 -13.47 -23.67
N ASN A 750 -14.36 -13.88 -23.32
CA ASN A 750 -13.19 -13.86 -24.20
C ASN A 750 -12.86 -12.48 -24.80
N ALA A 751 -13.20 -11.40 -24.10
CA ALA A 751 -12.90 -10.04 -24.55
C ALA A 751 -11.49 -9.61 -24.09
N LEU A 752 -10.75 -8.98 -25.00
CA LEU A 752 -9.49 -8.33 -24.65
C LEU A 752 -9.80 -7.03 -23.92
N GLU A 753 -9.23 -6.82 -22.74
CA GLU A 753 -9.38 -5.57 -22.01
C GLU A 753 -8.27 -4.59 -22.40
N ALA A 754 -8.63 -3.32 -22.52
CA ALA A 754 -7.71 -2.24 -22.86
C ALA A 754 -8.01 -1.00 -22.02
N GLU A 755 -6.98 -0.23 -21.69
CA GLU A 755 -7.10 0.96 -20.87
C GLU A 755 -6.41 2.13 -21.57
N ALA A 756 -7.04 3.31 -21.53
CA ALA A 756 -6.50 4.53 -22.12
C ALA A 756 -6.53 5.66 -21.11
N ASP A 757 -5.34 6.10 -20.68
CA ASP A 757 -5.18 7.35 -19.95
C ASP A 757 -5.08 8.51 -20.93
N ALA A 758 -5.68 9.64 -20.57
CA ALA A 758 -5.78 10.80 -21.43
C ALA A 758 -5.58 12.11 -20.66
N LEU A 759 -5.01 13.08 -21.36
CA LEU A 759 -4.90 14.47 -20.96
C LEU A 759 -5.95 15.28 -21.73
N ALA A 760 -6.80 16.03 -21.04
CA ALA A 760 -7.90 16.77 -21.65
C ALA A 760 -7.95 18.23 -21.21
N ASP A 761 -8.33 19.12 -22.13
CA ASP A 761 -8.39 20.58 -21.94
C ASP A 761 -9.84 21.13 -21.93
N GLY A 762 -10.83 20.23 -21.83
CA GLY A 762 -12.25 20.51 -21.90
C GLY A 762 -12.83 20.54 -23.32
N LYS A 763 -12.00 20.46 -24.37
CA LYS A 763 -12.43 20.49 -25.79
C LYS A 763 -11.86 19.35 -26.63
N ASP A 764 -10.66 18.89 -26.30
CA ASP A 764 -9.98 17.78 -26.96
C ASP A 764 -9.26 16.93 -25.89
N ALA A 765 -8.74 15.79 -26.32
CA ALA A 765 -7.90 14.94 -25.47
C ALA A 765 -6.73 14.32 -26.24
N PHE A 766 -5.66 14.06 -25.51
CA PHE A 766 -4.48 13.35 -25.99
C PHE A 766 -4.32 12.04 -25.22
N VAL A 767 -4.19 10.93 -25.94
CA VAL A 767 -3.94 9.59 -25.39
C VAL A 767 -2.48 9.24 -25.68
N PRO A 768 -1.58 9.21 -24.67
CA PRO A 768 -0.18 8.85 -24.85
C PRO A 768 0.02 7.45 -25.42
N ALA A 769 -0.71 6.49 -24.85
CA ALA A 769 -0.64 5.09 -25.19
C ALA A 769 -1.95 4.39 -24.82
N ILE A 770 -2.23 3.29 -25.51
CA ILE A 770 -3.30 2.36 -25.16
C ILE A 770 -2.63 1.13 -24.54
N MET A 771 -2.99 0.84 -23.31
CA MET A 771 -2.56 -0.34 -22.57
C MET A 771 -3.41 -1.53 -23.00
N GLU A 772 -2.76 -2.66 -23.25
CA GLU A 772 -3.42 -3.95 -23.48
C GLU A 772 -3.23 -4.82 -22.25
N HIS A 773 -4.31 -5.38 -21.70
CA HIS A 773 -4.19 -6.33 -20.61
C HIS A 773 -3.79 -7.71 -21.14
N ILE A 774 -2.98 -8.42 -20.36
CA ILE A 774 -2.65 -9.81 -20.65
C ILE A 774 -3.84 -10.70 -20.30
N GLU A 775 -4.41 -10.51 -19.11
CA GLU A 775 -5.67 -11.11 -18.72
C GLU A 775 -6.84 -10.59 -19.55
N LEU A 776 -7.80 -11.47 -19.82
CA LEU A 776 -9.05 -11.10 -20.50
C LEU A 776 -10.00 -10.40 -19.53
N ALA A 777 -10.97 -9.68 -20.08
CA ALA A 777 -11.98 -8.96 -19.31
C ALA A 777 -12.71 -9.89 -18.33
N GLY A 778 -12.85 -9.44 -17.08
CA GLY A 778 -13.37 -10.24 -15.97
C GLY A 778 -12.37 -10.43 -14.84
N ILE A 779 -11.09 -10.15 -15.11
CA ILE A 779 -10.08 -9.87 -14.08
C ILE A 779 -9.92 -8.36 -14.00
N HIS A 780 -9.96 -7.83 -12.79
CA HIS A 780 -9.91 -6.38 -12.58
C HIS A 780 -8.59 -5.78 -13.08
N SER A 781 -8.64 -4.64 -13.78
CA SER A 781 -7.48 -3.92 -14.34
C SER A 781 -6.29 -3.77 -13.38
N GLY A 782 -6.57 -3.46 -12.12
CA GLY A 782 -5.54 -3.37 -11.07
C GLY A 782 -4.78 -4.67 -10.79
N ASP A 783 -5.41 -5.83 -10.96
CA ASP A 783 -4.81 -7.16 -10.78
C ASP A 783 -4.26 -7.76 -12.07
N SER A 784 -4.61 -7.19 -13.23
CA SER A 784 -4.07 -7.61 -14.52
C SER A 784 -2.63 -7.14 -14.71
N ALA A 785 -1.86 -7.95 -15.42
CA ALA A 785 -0.70 -7.48 -16.13
C ALA A 785 -1.15 -6.69 -17.36
N CYS A 786 -0.39 -5.67 -17.74
CA CYS A 786 -0.66 -4.91 -18.95
C CYS A 786 0.62 -4.50 -19.67
N VAL A 787 0.51 -4.26 -20.98
CA VAL A 787 1.64 -3.93 -21.86
C VAL A 787 1.43 -2.62 -22.61
N ILE A 788 2.51 -1.86 -22.70
CA ILE A 788 2.65 -0.65 -23.52
C ILE A 788 3.89 -0.83 -24.41
N PRO A 789 3.81 -0.58 -25.73
CA PRO A 789 2.59 -0.41 -26.52
C PRO A 789 1.77 -1.71 -26.60
N SER A 790 0.50 -1.61 -27.00
CA SER A 790 -0.37 -2.77 -27.23
C SER A 790 0.19 -3.74 -28.28
N LEU A 791 -0.04 -5.03 -28.12
CA LEU A 791 0.49 -6.11 -28.96
C LEU A 791 -0.50 -6.62 -30.00
N ASN A 792 -1.69 -6.99 -29.56
CA ASN A 792 -2.70 -7.68 -30.34
C ASN A 792 -3.87 -6.74 -30.71
N ILE A 793 -3.94 -5.55 -30.13
CA ILE A 793 -4.92 -4.53 -30.54
C ILE A 793 -4.57 -4.03 -31.94
N SER A 794 -5.44 -4.32 -32.91
CA SER A 794 -5.28 -3.82 -34.29
C SER A 794 -5.26 -2.30 -34.35
N THR A 795 -4.61 -1.72 -35.35
CA THR A 795 -4.63 -0.26 -35.60
C THR A 795 -6.05 0.28 -35.69
N LYS A 796 -6.96 -0.45 -36.36
CA LYS A 796 -8.40 -0.13 -36.42
C LYS A 796 -9.00 0.05 -35.02
N HIS A 797 -8.73 -0.88 -34.10
CA HIS A 797 -9.28 -0.80 -32.74
C HIS A 797 -8.60 0.29 -31.91
N SER A 798 -7.30 0.48 -32.06
CA SER A 798 -6.55 1.56 -31.41
C SER A 798 -7.07 2.94 -31.83
N ASP A 799 -7.32 3.14 -33.12
CA ASP A 799 -7.88 4.38 -33.65
C ASP A 799 -9.30 4.64 -33.10
N ILE A 800 -10.13 3.59 -33.01
CA ILE A 800 -11.48 3.67 -32.42
C ILE A 800 -11.39 4.02 -30.93
N ILE A 801 -10.50 3.39 -30.17
CA ILE A 801 -10.29 3.69 -28.74
C ILE A 801 -9.88 5.16 -28.58
N ALA A 802 -8.90 5.63 -29.36
CA ALA A 802 -8.46 7.03 -29.31
C ALA A 802 -9.59 8.00 -29.70
N GLU A 803 -10.38 7.68 -30.73
CA GLU A 803 -11.54 8.47 -31.14
C GLU A 803 -12.61 8.54 -30.04
N TYR A 804 -12.99 7.39 -29.47
CA TYR A 804 -13.95 7.32 -28.38
C TYR A 804 -13.47 8.09 -27.16
N THR A 805 -12.20 7.93 -26.77
CA THR A 805 -11.61 8.66 -25.64
C THR A 805 -11.72 10.17 -25.84
N LYS A 806 -11.35 10.68 -27.02
CA LYS A 806 -11.48 12.12 -27.34
C LYS A 806 -12.90 12.62 -27.28
N ARG A 807 -13.83 11.88 -27.88
CA ARG A 807 -15.25 12.25 -27.92
C ARG A 807 -15.87 12.25 -26.53
N ILE A 808 -15.54 11.25 -25.71
CA ILE A 808 -16.01 11.15 -24.32
C ILE A 808 -15.44 12.29 -23.48
N ALA A 809 -14.13 12.56 -23.54
CA ALA A 809 -13.52 13.70 -22.83
C ALA A 809 -14.17 15.03 -23.21
N SER A 810 -14.46 15.23 -24.50
CA SER A 810 -15.06 16.46 -25.02
C SER A 810 -16.52 16.62 -24.59
N GLU A 811 -17.33 15.55 -24.65
CA GLU A 811 -18.72 15.57 -24.21
C GLU A 811 -18.82 15.81 -22.69
N LEU A 812 -17.93 15.20 -21.91
CA LEU A 812 -17.84 15.38 -20.46
C LEU A 812 -17.14 16.68 -20.07
N ARG A 813 -16.46 17.37 -21.00
CA ARG A 813 -15.64 18.56 -20.74
C ARG A 813 -14.59 18.35 -19.65
N VAL A 814 -13.89 17.22 -19.73
CA VAL A 814 -12.82 16.88 -18.79
C VAL A 814 -11.68 17.88 -18.90
N VAL A 815 -11.19 18.38 -17.76
CA VAL A 815 -9.98 19.21 -17.66
C VAL A 815 -9.01 18.53 -16.70
N GLY A 816 -7.84 18.14 -17.22
CA GLY A 816 -6.82 17.39 -16.50
C GLY A 816 -6.71 15.95 -16.99
N LEU A 817 -6.80 14.98 -16.06
CA LEU A 817 -6.69 13.55 -16.37
C LEU A 817 -8.06 12.90 -16.57
N MET A 818 -8.11 11.92 -17.46
CA MET A 818 -9.19 10.95 -17.55
C MET A 818 -8.64 9.59 -17.93
N ASN A 819 -9.27 8.56 -17.41
CA ASN A 819 -8.99 7.17 -17.74
C ASN A 819 -10.26 6.51 -18.30
N ILE A 820 -10.13 5.68 -19.33
CA ILE A 820 -11.26 4.90 -19.85
C ILE A 820 -10.84 3.45 -20.05
N GLN A 821 -11.69 2.54 -19.57
CA GLN A 821 -11.52 1.10 -19.78
C GLN A 821 -12.44 0.62 -20.90
N TYR A 822 -11.89 -0.25 -21.74
CA TYR A 822 -12.51 -0.80 -22.92
C TYR A 822 -12.43 -2.32 -22.92
N ALA A 823 -13.37 -2.95 -23.62
CA ALA A 823 -13.33 -4.36 -23.96
C ALA A 823 -13.49 -4.53 -25.48
N ILE A 824 -12.66 -5.36 -26.09
CA ILE A 824 -12.72 -5.69 -27.51
C ILE A 824 -13.26 -7.11 -27.64
N ALA A 825 -14.47 -7.24 -28.17
CA ALA A 825 -15.14 -8.51 -28.37
C ALA A 825 -15.83 -8.55 -29.74
N ASN A 826 -15.69 -9.65 -30.47
CA ASN A 826 -16.32 -9.85 -31.78
C ASN A 826 -16.07 -8.67 -32.77
N ASP A 827 -14.80 -8.24 -32.90
CA ASP A 827 -14.37 -7.14 -33.79
C ASP A 827 -15.04 -5.77 -33.47
N LYS A 828 -15.46 -5.59 -32.22
CA LYS A 828 -16.12 -4.38 -31.72
C LYS A 828 -15.52 -3.91 -30.41
N VAL A 829 -15.29 -2.59 -30.31
CA VAL A 829 -14.82 -1.90 -29.11
C VAL A 829 -16.02 -1.46 -28.27
N TYR A 830 -16.04 -1.88 -27.01
CA TYR A 830 -17.03 -1.52 -26.01
C TYR A 830 -16.38 -0.67 -24.92
N VAL A 831 -17.05 0.40 -24.48
CA VAL A 831 -16.66 1.14 -23.28
C VAL A 831 -17.20 0.40 -22.06
N LEU A 832 -16.35 0.18 -21.06
CA LEU A 832 -16.73 -0.36 -19.76
C LEU A 832 -17.04 0.76 -18.77
N GLU A 833 -16.11 1.70 -18.64
CA GLU A 833 -16.23 2.84 -17.72
C GLU A 833 -15.29 3.99 -18.08
N ALA A 834 -15.62 5.20 -17.63
CA ALA A 834 -14.76 6.36 -17.68
C ALA A 834 -14.57 6.95 -16.28
N ASN A 835 -13.32 7.27 -15.95
CA ASN A 835 -12.89 7.83 -14.68
C ASN A 835 -12.24 9.19 -14.97
N PRO A 836 -12.99 10.32 -14.91
CA PRO A 836 -12.47 11.65 -15.26
C PRO A 836 -11.61 12.26 -14.13
N ARG A 837 -10.57 11.50 -13.76
CA ARG A 837 -9.64 11.71 -12.66
C ARG A 837 -8.32 10.99 -12.94
N ALA A 838 -7.35 11.11 -12.03
CA ALA A 838 -6.16 10.27 -12.09
C ALA A 838 -6.53 8.78 -11.89
N SER A 839 -5.92 7.92 -12.70
CA SER A 839 -5.91 6.46 -12.53
C SER A 839 -4.60 6.01 -11.89
N ARG A 840 -4.56 4.75 -11.46
CA ARG A 840 -3.35 4.13 -10.93
C ARG A 840 -2.27 3.91 -12.00
N THR A 841 -2.65 3.92 -13.26
CA THR A 841 -1.81 3.67 -14.45
C THR A 841 -1.07 4.94 -14.91
N VAL A 842 -1.41 6.12 -14.41
CA VAL A 842 -0.75 7.40 -14.73
C VAL A 842 0.78 7.36 -14.51
N PRO A 843 1.32 6.88 -13.38
CA PRO A 843 2.77 6.78 -13.21
C PRO A 843 3.38 5.82 -14.23
N LEU A 844 2.78 4.65 -14.45
CA LEU A 844 3.22 3.66 -15.43
C LEU A 844 3.33 4.26 -16.84
N VAL A 845 2.25 4.87 -17.33
CA VAL A 845 2.23 5.52 -18.66
C VAL A 845 3.26 6.63 -18.73
N SER A 846 3.41 7.42 -17.66
CA SER A 846 4.38 8.51 -17.61
C SER A 846 5.82 8.01 -17.75
N LYS A 847 6.17 6.90 -17.07
CA LYS A 847 7.51 6.31 -17.13
C LYS A 847 7.77 5.57 -18.43
N VAL A 848 6.80 4.86 -19.01
CA VAL A 848 7.04 4.15 -20.28
C VAL A 848 7.10 5.12 -21.47
N CYS A 849 6.27 6.16 -21.47
CA CYS A 849 6.11 7.03 -22.64
C CYS A 849 6.96 8.32 -22.59
N ASP A 850 7.66 8.60 -21.48
CA ASP A 850 8.32 9.89 -21.23
C ASP A 850 7.35 11.08 -21.37
N ILE A 851 6.18 10.97 -20.73
CA ILE A 851 5.17 12.02 -20.70
C ILE A 851 4.77 12.25 -19.25
N PRO A 852 5.15 13.38 -18.61
CA PRO A 852 4.84 13.62 -17.20
C PRO A 852 3.35 14.01 -17.05
N MET A 853 2.45 13.03 -17.12
CA MET A 853 1.02 13.25 -17.29
C MET A 853 0.41 14.06 -16.14
N ALA A 854 0.76 13.75 -14.88
CA ALA A 854 0.25 14.50 -13.73
C ALA A 854 0.66 15.98 -13.74
N ARG A 855 1.90 16.27 -14.19
CA ARG A 855 2.37 17.65 -14.39
C ARG A 855 1.55 18.36 -15.46
N ILE A 856 1.44 17.76 -16.65
CA ILE A 856 0.72 18.37 -17.77
C ILE A 856 -0.76 18.59 -17.42
N ALA A 857 -1.40 17.62 -16.76
CA ALA A 857 -2.77 17.76 -16.30
C ALA A 857 -2.94 18.92 -15.31
N THR A 858 -1.96 19.14 -14.43
CA THR A 858 -1.96 20.29 -13.52
C THR A 858 -1.81 21.61 -14.27
N GLU A 859 -0.97 21.66 -15.31
CA GLU A 859 -0.84 22.83 -16.20
C GLU A 859 -2.15 23.14 -16.93
N LEU A 860 -2.88 22.12 -17.38
CA LEU A 860 -4.22 22.27 -17.99
C LEU A 860 -5.24 22.82 -16.99
N ILE A 861 -5.27 22.28 -15.76
CA ILE A 861 -6.12 22.79 -14.67
C ILE A 861 -5.79 24.25 -14.35
N ALA A 862 -4.51 24.61 -14.28
CA ALA A 862 -4.07 25.98 -14.02
C ALA A 862 -4.44 26.95 -15.14
N ALA A 863 -4.40 26.50 -16.40
CA ALA A 863 -4.81 27.31 -17.54
C ALA A 863 -6.33 27.55 -17.55
N ASP A 864 -7.13 26.54 -17.26
CA ASP A 864 -8.59 26.65 -17.14
C ASP A 864 -8.99 27.60 -16.00
N LEU A 865 -8.31 27.52 -14.85
CA LEU A 865 -8.51 28.41 -13.71
C LEU A 865 -8.50 29.90 -14.11
N VAL A 866 -7.57 30.29 -14.99
CA VAL A 866 -7.43 31.68 -15.48
C VAL A 866 -8.12 31.93 -16.84
N GLY A 867 -8.88 30.96 -17.36
CA GLY A 867 -9.60 31.06 -18.63
C GLY A 867 -8.68 31.16 -19.86
N ARG A 868 -7.44 30.68 -19.76
CA ARG A 868 -6.46 30.70 -20.86
C ARG A 868 -6.67 29.48 -21.75
N THR A 869 -6.86 29.71 -23.05
CA THR A 869 -6.79 28.62 -24.03
C THR A 869 -5.34 28.19 -24.18
N THR A 870 -5.09 26.88 -24.11
CA THR A 870 -3.78 26.28 -24.35
C THR A 870 -3.85 25.46 -25.64
N ASP A 871 -2.69 25.29 -26.27
CA ASP A 871 -2.47 24.35 -27.37
C ASP A 871 -1.74 23.09 -26.90
N ILE A 872 -1.58 22.90 -25.58
CA ILE A 872 -0.81 21.80 -24.97
C ILE A 872 -1.29 20.46 -25.51
N VAL A 873 -2.59 20.16 -25.41
CA VAL A 873 -3.18 18.91 -25.90
C VAL A 873 -2.97 18.74 -27.41
N GLN A 874 -3.14 19.80 -28.18
CA GLN A 874 -3.02 19.78 -29.65
C GLN A 874 -1.55 19.71 -30.11
N SER A 875 -0.61 20.13 -29.26
CA SER A 875 0.82 20.10 -29.53
C SER A 875 1.43 18.70 -29.34
N PHE A 876 0.77 17.84 -28.56
CA PHE A 876 1.20 16.47 -28.38
C PHE A 876 0.87 15.62 -29.60
N VAL A 877 1.91 15.02 -30.17
CA VAL A 877 1.81 13.98 -31.20
C VAL A 877 2.19 12.65 -30.55
N PRO A 878 1.47 11.56 -30.83
CA PRO A 878 1.89 10.23 -30.38
C PRO A 878 3.35 9.97 -30.79
N ARG A 879 4.21 9.74 -29.80
CA ARG A 879 5.62 9.42 -30.03
C ARG A 879 5.78 7.93 -30.29
N ASN A 880 6.81 7.56 -31.05
CA ASN A 880 7.08 6.15 -31.30
C ASN A 880 7.91 5.57 -30.14
N VAL A 881 7.25 4.88 -29.22
CA VAL A 881 7.91 4.13 -28.13
C VAL A 881 8.44 2.81 -28.70
N SER A 882 9.77 2.70 -28.85
CA SER A 882 10.43 1.54 -29.46
C SER A 882 10.64 0.34 -28.53
N HIS A 883 10.46 0.55 -27.23
CA HIS A 883 10.58 -0.47 -26.20
C HIS A 883 9.19 -0.87 -25.67
N PHE A 884 9.15 -1.95 -24.91
CA PHE A 884 7.97 -2.42 -24.21
C PHE A 884 8.11 -2.20 -22.70
N GLY A 885 7.04 -1.69 -22.09
CA GLY A 885 6.82 -1.71 -20.66
C GLY A 885 5.69 -2.68 -20.33
N VAL A 886 5.99 -3.67 -19.49
CA VAL A 886 4.99 -4.60 -18.96
C VAL A 886 4.84 -4.36 -17.46
N LYS A 887 3.64 -3.97 -17.03
CA LYS A 887 3.28 -3.92 -15.62
C LYS A 887 2.79 -5.28 -15.18
N GLU A 888 3.17 -5.70 -13.98
CA GLU A 888 2.65 -6.89 -13.30
C GLU A 888 2.19 -6.53 -11.88
N ALA A 889 1.16 -7.23 -11.39
CA ALA A 889 0.58 -7.02 -10.07
C ALA A 889 1.23 -7.91 -9.01
N VAL A 890 1.30 -7.41 -7.76
CA VAL A 890 1.82 -8.15 -6.60
C VAL A 890 0.71 -8.37 -5.58
N PHE A 891 0.59 -9.62 -5.12
CA PHE A 891 -0.55 -10.09 -4.34
C PHE A 891 -0.18 -10.49 -2.91
N PRO A 892 -1.04 -10.20 -1.91
CA PRO A 892 -0.76 -10.52 -0.50
C PRO A 892 -1.21 -11.94 -0.09
N PHE A 893 -1.46 -12.86 -1.04
CA PHE A 893 -2.02 -14.17 -0.73
C PHE A 893 -1.13 -15.03 0.20
N ASN A 894 0.18 -14.82 0.20
CA ASN A 894 1.11 -15.44 1.15
C ASN A 894 0.84 -15.02 2.61
N MET A 895 0.24 -13.85 2.83
CA MET A 895 -0.15 -13.35 4.15
C MET A 895 -1.48 -13.93 4.63
N PHE A 896 -2.28 -14.49 3.71
CA PHE A 896 -3.61 -15.04 3.96
C PHE A 896 -3.71 -16.49 3.45
N PRO A 897 -3.01 -17.47 4.07
CA PRO A 897 -2.98 -18.86 3.63
C PRO A 897 -4.37 -19.54 3.58
N GLU A 898 -5.34 -19.00 4.32
CA GLU A 898 -6.73 -19.44 4.31
C GLU A 898 -7.48 -19.10 3.02
N VAL A 899 -7.04 -18.07 2.28
CA VAL A 899 -7.69 -17.52 1.10
C VAL A 899 -7.28 -18.28 -0.16
N ASP A 900 -8.23 -18.47 -1.08
CA ASP A 900 -7.95 -18.99 -2.41
C ASP A 900 -7.28 -17.90 -3.27
N PRO A 901 -6.05 -18.11 -3.76
CA PRO A 901 -5.34 -17.11 -4.53
C PRO A 901 -5.81 -17.10 -6.00
N LEU A 902 -7.02 -16.57 -6.19
CA LEU A 902 -7.67 -16.48 -7.48
C LEU A 902 -7.93 -15.03 -7.85
N LEU A 903 -7.76 -14.73 -9.14
CA LEU A 903 -8.08 -13.43 -9.72
C LEU A 903 -9.58 -13.33 -10.03
N GLY A 904 -10.11 -12.12 -10.09
CA GLY A 904 -11.51 -11.89 -10.40
C GLY A 904 -11.82 -10.42 -10.63
N PRO A 905 -13.11 -10.06 -10.68
CA PRO A 905 -13.55 -8.70 -11.00
C PRO A 905 -13.33 -7.69 -9.87
N GLU A 906 -12.95 -8.16 -8.67
CA GLU A 906 -12.54 -7.31 -7.55
C GLU A 906 -11.02 -7.34 -7.38
N MET A 907 -10.41 -6.16 -7.27
CA MET A 907 -8.97 -5.98 -7.07
C MET A 907 -8.50 -6.46 -5.70
N ARG A 908 -7.37 -7.18 -5.67
CA ARG A 908 -6.73 -7.74 -4.47
C ARG A 908 -5.22 -7.47 -4.36
N SER A 909 -4.58 -6.98 -5.41
CA SER A 909 -3.16 -6.61 -5.41
C SER A 909 -2.85 -5.44 -4.49
N THR A 910 -1.66 -5.45 -3.87
CA THR A 910 -1.16 -4.38 -2.99
C THR A 910 -0.21 -3.41 -3.67
N GLY A 911 0.41 -3.84 -4.77
CA GLY A 911 1.39 -3.04 -5.50
C GLY A 911 1.66 -3.61 -6.89
N GLU A 912 2.60 -2.99 -7.57
CA GLU A 912 2.95 -3.31 -8.96
C GLU A 912 4.45 -3.19 -9.22
N VAL A 913 4.88 -3.84 -10.29
CA VAL A 913 6.24 -3.78 -10.82
C VAL A 913 6.20 -3.52 -12.32
N LEU A 914 7.29 -3.00 -12.88
CA LEU A 914 7.44 -2.76 -14.30
C LEU A 914 8.68 -3.45 -14.85
N GLY A 915 8.51 -4.20 -15.94
CA GLY A 915 9.61 -4.72 -16.76
C GLY A 915 9.76 -3.91 -18.05
N LEU A 916 10.96 -3.37 -18.29
CA LEU A 916 11.31 -2.65 -19.52
C LEU A 916 12.28 -3.47 -20.38
N ALA A 917 11.97 -3.60 -21.68
CA ALA A 917 12.86 -4.23 -22.66
C ALA A 917 12.52 -3.87 -24.11
N ASP A 918 13.45 -4.10 -25.02
CA ASP A 918 13.24 -3.90 -26.48
C ASP A 918 12.31 -4.97 -27.11
N SER A 919 11.87 -5.96 -26.34
CA SER A 919 10.89 -6.97 -26.79
C SER A 919 9.88 -7.27 -25.68
N PHE A 920 8.64 -7.53 -26.08
CA PHE A 920 7.56 -7.88 -25.15
C PHE A 920 7.92 -9.06 -24.24
N GLY A 921 8.39 -10.18 -24.81
CA GLY A 921 8.69 -11.37 -24.03
C GLY A 921 9.72 -11.10 -22.92
N LEU A 922 10.77 -10.31 -23.21
CA LEU A 922 11.76 -9.97 -22.20
C LEU A 922 11.21 -8.99 -21.16
N ALA A 923 10.38 -8.02 -21.57
CA ALA A 923 9.71 -7.09 -20.66
C ALA A 923 8.77 -7.85 -19.71
N TYR A 924 7.96 -8.78 -20.22
CA TYR A 924 7.09 -9.64 -19.43
C TYR A 924 7.87 -10.53 -18.46
N PHE A 925 8.95 -11.17 -18.93
CA PHE A 925 9.80 -11.98 -18.05
C PHE A 925 10.41 -11.14 -16.92
N LYS A 926 10.89 -9.93 -17.21
CA LYS A 926 11.39 -9.01 -16.19
C LYS A 926 10.29 -8.60 -15.21
N ALA A 927 9.10 -8.27 -15.69
CA ALA A 927 7.98 -7.93 -14.82
C ALA A 927 7.66 -9.09 -13.85
N GLN A 928 7.58 -10.32 -14.35
CA GLN A 928 7.40 -11.53 -13.53
C GLN A 928 8.56 -11.76 -12.56
N GLU A 929 9.81 -11.61 -13.01
CA GLU A 929 11.03 -11.69 -12.17
C GLU A 929 10.98 -10.66 -11.02
N ALA A 930 10.44 -9.46 -11.28
CA ALA A 930 10.32 -8.38 -10.30
C ALA A 930 9.23 -8.61 -9.24
N THR A 931 8.23 -9.49 -9.48
CA THR A 931 7.22 -9.86 -8.47
C THR A 931 7.78 -10.73 -7.33
N GLN A 932 9.07 -11.12 -7.41
CA GLN A 932 9.71 -12.13 -6.56
C GLN A 932 9.21 -13.57 -6.78
N SER A 933 8.38 -13.81 -7.81
CA SER A 933 7.98 -15.14 -8.27
C SER A 933 8.47 -15.37 -9.71
N SER A 934 9.78 -15.48 -9.89
CA SER A 934 10.38 -15.63 -11.22
C SER A 934 9.90 -16.91 -11.93
N LEU A 935 9.62 -16.79 -13.22
CA LEU A 935 9.33 -17.94 -14.07
C LEU A 935 10.53 -18.89 -14.13
N PRO A 936 10.30 -20.23 -14.10
CA PRO A 936 11.39 -21.19 -14.19
C PRO A 936 12.02 -21.21 -15.59
N GLY A 937 13.33 -21.46 -15.62
CA GLY A 937 14.06 -21.62 -16.88
C GLY A 937 13.92 -23.01 -17.50
N GLU A 938 13.66 -24.06 -16.70
CA GLU A 938 13.54 -25.47 -17.11
C GLU A 938 12.72 -26.26 -16.06
N GLY A 939 12.40 -27.53 -16.34
CA GLY A 939 11.73 -28.42 -15.39
C GLY A 939 10.39 -28.96 -15.90
N THR A 940 9.40 -29.07 -15.01
CA THR A 940 8.08 -29.62 -15.31
C THR A 940 6.98 -28.57 -15.13
N VAL A 941 6.08 -28.48 -16.11
CA VAL A 941 4.86 -27.67 -16.06
C VAL A 941 3.65 -28.56 -15.78
N LEU A 942 2.87 -28.22 -14.76
CA LEU A 942 1.54 -28.77 -14.53
C LEU A 942 0.51 -27.98 -15.33
N MET A 943 -0.28 -28.65 -16.16
CA MET A 943 -1.44 -28.07 -16.85
C MET A 943 -2.75 -28.70 -16.37
N SER A 944 -3.58 -27.92 -15.70
CA SER A 944 -4.95 -28.29 -15.32
C SER A 944 -5.92 -27.22 -15.78
N VAL A 945 -6.44 -27.38 -17.00
CA VAL A 945 -7.20 -26.36 -17.72
C VAL A 945 -8.69 -26.73 -17.78
N ALA A 946 -9.55 -25.80 -17.40
CA ALA A 946 -10.99 -25.92 -17.50
C ALA A 946 -11.42 -26.18 -18.95
N GLU A 947 -12.49 -26.94 -19.14
CA GLU A 947 -12.92 -27.37 -20.47
C GLU A 947 -13.23 -26.20 -21.42
N GLN A 948 -13.84 -25.13 -20.89
CA GLN A 948 -14.15 -23.91 -21.62
C GLN A 948 -12.92 -23.14 -22.13
N ASP A 949 -11.76 -23.31 -21.49
CA ASP A 949 -10.52 -22.62 -21.86
C ASP A 949 -9.67 -23.44 -22.85
N ARG A 950 -10.05 -24.69 -23.13
CA ARG A 950 -9.34 -25.58 -24.06
C ARG A 950 -9.46 -25.04 -25.48
N SER A 951 -8.40 -24.36 -25.91
CA SER A 951 -8.33 -23.62 -27.16
C SER A 951 -7.01 -23.87 -27.89
N ALA A 952 -6.88 -23.34 -29.11
CA ALA A 952 -5.63 -23.39 -29.86
C ALA A 952 -4.46 -22.75 -29.10
N ILE A 953 -4.72 -21.73 -28.27
CA ILE A 953 -3.69 -21.05 -27.46
C ILE A 953 -3.10 -22.01 -26.41
N VAL A 954 -3.92 -22.91 -25.85
CA VAL A 954 -3.44 -23.94 -24.91
C VAL A 954 -2.48 -24.90 -25.62
N VAL A 955 -2.80 -25.28 -26.86
CA VAL A 955 -1.95 -26.15 -27.68
C VAL A 955 -0.64 -25.46 -28.03
N GLU A 956 -0.68 -24.21 -28.50
CA GLU A 956 0.52 -23.37 -28.77
C GLU A 956 1.40 -23.27 -27.52
N THR A 957 0.81 -22.91 -26.38
CA THR A 957 1.52 -22.76 -25.11
C THR A 957 2.20 -24.07 -24.69
N ALA A 958 1.51 -25.21 -24.82
CA ALA A 958 2.10 -26.51 -24.53
C ALA A 958 3.24 -26.88 -25.52
N GLN A 959 3.11 -26.52 -26.80
CA GLN A 959 4.18 -26.70 -27.78
C GLN A 959 5.41 -25.87 -27.43
N ASP A 960 5.24 -24.61 -27.04
CA ASP A 960 6.33 -23.73 -26.65
C ASP A 960 7.10 -24.30 -25.45
N PHE A 961 6.39 -24.78 -24.42
CA PHE A 961 7.03 -25.44 -23.28
C PHE A 961 7.82 -26.69 -23.68
N ILE A 962 7.28 -27.54 -24.57
CA ILE A 962 8.00 -28.72 -25.09
C ILE A 962 9.25 -28.30 -25.88
N GLN A 963 9.15 -27.26 -26.72
CA GLN A 963 10.30 -26.74 -27.48
C GLN A 963 11.38 -26.17 -26.56
N LEU A 964 10.98 -25.57 -25.44
CA LEU A 964 11.87 -25.13 -24.37
C LEU A 964 12.48 -26.30 -23.57
N GLY A 965 12.03 -27.54 -23.78
CA GLY A 965 12.51 -28.74 -23.11
C GLY A 965 11.82 -29.05 -21.78
N PHE A 966 10.70 -28.39 -21.47
CA PHE A 966 9.92 -28.73 -20.29
C PHE A 966 9.21 -30.07 -20.45
N LYS A 967 9.08 -30.79 -19.33
CA LYS A 967 8.14 -31.89 -19.22
C LYS A 967 6.74 -31.33 -18.94
N ILE A 968 5.71 -31.85 -19.59
CA ILE A 968 4.32 -31.50 -19.28
C ILE A 968 3.66 -32.65 -18.53
N ILE A 969 3.10 -32.33 -17.37
CA ILE A 969 2.14 -33.18 -16.67
C ILE A 969 0.78 -32.50 -16.69
N ALA A 970 -0.30 -33.26 -16.77
CA ALA A 970 -1.63 -32.72 -16.91
C ALA A 970 -2.69 -33.57 -16.21
N THR A 971 -3.74 -32.92 -15.70
CA THR A 971 -4.91 -33.64 -15.19
C THR A 971 -5.59 -34.42 -16.31
N LYS A 972 -6.27 -35.52 -15.98
CA LYS A 972 -6.82 -36.47 -16.97
C LYS A 972 -7.55 -35.82 -18.15
N GLY A 973 -8.43 -34.86 -17.89
CA GLY A 973 -9.17 -34.14 -18.94
C GLY A 973 -8.29 -33.25 -19.81
N THR A 974 -7.34 -32.54 -19.20
CA THR A 974 -6.37 -31.68 -19.91
C THR A 974 -5.41 -32.53 -20.75
N GLN A 975 -4.94 -33.66 -20.21
CA GLN A 975 -4.05 -34.57 -20.91
C GLN A 975 -4.71 -35.17 -22.15
N ALA A 976 -5.97 -35.58 -22.06
CA ALA A 976 -6.73 -36.12 -23.20
C ALA A 976 -6.82 -35.09 -24.34
N PHE A 977 -7.18 -33.84 -24.01
CA PHE A 977 -7.23 -32.74 -24.98
C PHE A 977 -5.87 -32.48 -25.65
N LEU A 978 -4.78 -32.46 -24.88
CA LEU A 978 -3.43 -32.28 -25.42
C LEU A 978 -3.03 -33.45 -26.34
N ALA A 979 -3.34 -34.69 -25.96
CA ALA A 979 -3.03 -35.87 -26.75
C ALA A 979 -3.77 -35.90 -28.10
N GLU A 980 -5.03 -35.46 -28.14
CA GLU A 980 -5.81 -35.29 -29.38
C GLU A 980 -5.14 -34.32 -30.38
N HIS A 981 -4.36 -33.37 -29.87
CA HIS A 981 -3.60 -32.40 -30.68
C HIS A 981 -2.12 -32.79 -30.86
N GLY A 982 -1.75 -34.04 -30.56
CA GLY A 982 -0.39 -34.56 -30.75
C GLY A 982 0.64 -34.10 -29.72
N ILE A 983 0.20 -33.51 -28.61
CA ILE A 983 1.07 -33.02 -27.54
C ILE A 983 1.26 -34.10 -26.47
N LYS A 984 2.52 -34.44 -26.19
CA LYS A 984 2.86 -35.44 -25.18
C LYS A 984 2.80 -34.83 -23.78
N ALA A 985 1.86 -35.29 -22.97
CA ALA A 985 1.77 -34.96 -21.54
C ALA A 985 1.53 -36.23 -20.70
N GLU A 986 2.12 -36.29 -19.52
CA GLU A 986 1.91 -37.37 -18.55
C GLU A 986 0.71 -37.06 -17.63
N ILE A 987 -0.05 -38.08 -17.22
CA ILE A 987 -1.22 -37.90 -16.36
C ILE A 987 -0.76 -37.73 -14.90
N VAL A 988 -1.34 -36.76 -14.19
CA VAL A 988 -1.24 -36.63 -12.73
C VAL A 988 -2.63 -36.67 -12.09
N ASN A 989 -2.73 -37.31 -10.92
CA ASN A 989 -3.98 -37.44 -10.18
C ASN A 989 -4.31 -36.14 -9.41
N LYS A 990 -5.59 -35.77 -9.37
CA LYS A 990 -6.10 -34.82 -8.37
C LYS A 990 -6.03 -35.43 -6.96
N MET A 991 -6.15 -34.60 -5.93
CA MET A 991 -6.00 -35.02 -4.52
C MET A 991 -6.93 -36.18 -4.13
N PHE A 992 -8.15 -36.22 -4.68
CA PHE A 992 -9.14 -37.27 -4.42
C PHE A 992 -9.04 -38.49 -5.35
N GLU A 993 -8.18 -38.46 -6.38
CA GLU A 993 -8.07 -39.53 -7.39
C GLU A 993 -7.03 -40.61 -7.05
N GLY A 994 -6.18 -40.39 -6.04
CA GLY A 994 -5.16 -41.34 -5.58
C GLY A 994 -3.81 -40.69 -5.32
N ARG A 995 -2.74 -41.51 -5.22
CA ARG A 995 -1.34 -41.05 -5.07
C ARG A 995 -0.40 -41.76 -6.06
N PRO A 996 0.68 -41.12 -6.53
CA PRO A 996 1.03 -39.72 -6.26
C PRO A 996 0.05 -38.75 -6.94
N ASN A 997 -0.20 -37.61 -6.30
CA ASN A 997 -1.10 -36.55 -6.80
C ASN A 997 -0.38 -35.21 -6.95
N ILE A 998 -1.11 -34.18 -7.39
CA ILE A 998 -0.56 -32.84 -7.62
C ILE A 998 0.17 -32.28 -6.38
N PRO A 999 -0.41 -32.29 -5.15
CA PRO A 999 0.31 -31.85 -3.96
C PRO A 999 1.60 -32.61 -3.71
N ASP A 1000 1.59 -33.94 -3.90
CA ASP A 1000 2.81 -34.77 -3.78
C ASP A 1000 3.90 -34.29 -4.76
N GLY A 1001 3.53 -34.03 -6.02
CA GLY A 1001 4.47 -33.55 -7.04
C GLY A 1001 5.03 -32.16 -6.73
N ILE A 1002 4.23 -31.25 -6.15
CA ILE A 1002 4.71 -29.93 -5.69
C ILE A 1002 5.67 -30.11 -4.51
N MET A 1003 5.29 -30.90 -3.51
CA MET A 1003 6.09 -31.12 -2.29
C MET A 1003 7.42 -31.84 -2.57
N ASN A 1004 7.45 -32.73 -3.55
CA ASN A 1004 8.66 -33.45 -3.97
C ASN A 1004 9.59 -32.63 -4.89
N GLY A 1005 9.21 -31.40 -5.27
CA GLY A 1005 9.96 -30.59 -6.23
C GLY A 1005 9.92 -31.14 -7.65
N GLU A 1006 8.89 -31.92 -8.01
CA GLU A 1006 8.70 -32.48 -9.35
C GLU A 1006 8.02 -31.50 -10.31
N ILE A 1007 7.45 -30.40 -9.80
CA ILE A 1007 6.68 -29.38 -10.53
C ILE A 1007 7.31 -28.00 -10.27
N GLN A 1008 7.64 -27.28 -11.34
CA GLN A 1008 8.27 -25.95 -11.29
C GLN A 1008 7.35 -24.82 -11.72
N LEU A 1009 6.26 -25.11 -12.44
CA LEU A 1009 5.26 -24.15 -12.87
C LEU A 1009 3.88 -24.78 -12.84
N VAL A 1010 2.90 -24.07 -12.30
CA VAL A 1010 1.49 -24.50 -12.27
C VAL A 1010 0.65 -23.61 -13.18
N ILE A 1011 -0.04 -24.20 -14.16
CA ILE A 1011 -1.08 -23.55 -14.95
C ILE A 1011 -2.40 -24.19 -14.56
N ASN A 1012 -3.24 -23.44 -13.84
CA ASN A 1012 -4.53 -23.92 -13.37
C ASN A 1012 -5.63 -22.88 -13.58
N THR A 1013 -6.47 -23.10 -14.59
CA THR A 1013 -7.62 -22.21 -14.84
C THR A 1013 -8.85 -22.67 -14.04
N PRO A 1014 -9.61 -21.74 -13.43
CA PRO A 1014 -10.72 -22.08 -12.54
C PRO A 1014 -11.92 -22.64 -13.29
N ILE A 1015 -12.52 -23.73 -12.77
CA ILE A 1015 -13.76 -24.32 -13.28
C ILE A 1015 -14.98 -23.59 -12.66
N GLY A 1016 -15.30 -22.38 -13.11
CA GLY A 1016 -16.53 -21.64 -12.75
C GLY A 1016 -17.10 -21.91 -11.34
N LYS A 1017 -18.37 -22.35 -11.27
CA LYS A 1017 -19.15 -22.64 -10.04
C LYS A 1017 -18.53 -23.68 -9.08
N GLN A 1018 -17.65 -24.57 -9.56
CA GLN A 1018 -17.04 -25.66 -8.78
C GLN A 1018 -15.58 -25.39 -8.37
N SER A 1019 -14.98 -24.31 -8.89
CA SER A 1019 -13.55 -23.98 -8.72
C SER A 1019 -13.10 -23.76 -7.27
N GLN A 1020 -14.00 -23.25 -6.41
CA GLN A 1020 -13.68 -22.95 -5.00
C GLN A 1020 -13.45 -24.21 -4.15
N HIS A 1021 -14.00 -25.36 -4.55
CA HIS A 1021 -13.83 -26.61 -3.80
C HIS A 1021 -12.86 -27.60 -4.46
N ASP A 1022 -12.83 -27.69 -5.80
CA ASP A 1022 -12.10 -28.77 -6.48
C ASP A 1022 -10.63 -28.47 -6.78
N ASP A 1023 -10.25 -27.21 -7.01
CA ASP A 1023 -8.88 -26.86 -7.46
C ASP A 1023 -8.17 -25.84 -6.55
N SER A 1024 -8.89 -25.24 -5.58
CA SER A 1024 -8.36 -24.27 -4.61
C SER A 1024 -7.10 -24.79 -3.89
N TYR A 1025 -7.08 -26.08 -3.54
CA TYR A 1025 -5.93 -26.70 -2.88
C TYR A 1025 -4.65 -26.63 -3.73
N ILE A 1026 -4.76 -26.74 -5.06
CA ILE A 1026 -3.59 -26.70 -5.98
C ILE A 1026 -2.89 -25.36 -5.84
N ARG A 1027 -3.65 -24.27 -5.93
CA ARG A 1027 -3.10 -22.91 -5.90
C ARG A 1027 -2.57 -22.55 -4.51
N LYS A 1028 -3.30 -22.92 -3.44
CA LYS A 1028 -2.83 -22.77 -2.06
C LYS A 1028 -1.52 -23.53 -1.81
N THR A 1029 -1.39 -24.76 -2.33
CA THR A 1029 -0.14 -25.53 -2.25
C THR A 1029 0.98 -24.87 -3.06
N ALA A 1030 0.71 -24.35 -4.26
CA ALA A 1030 1.71 -23.66 -5.07
C ALA A 1030 2.31 -22.44 -4.34
N ILE A 1031 1.45 -21.55 -3.81
CA ILE A 1031 1.91 -20.39 -3.01
C ILE A 1031 2.70 -20.84 -1.78
N LYS A 1032 2.19 -21.83 -1.03
CA LYS A 1032 2.85 -22.35 0.17
C LYS A 1032 4.27 -22.85 -0.12
N HIS A 1033 4.50 -23.45 -1.28
CA HIS A 1033 5.79 -23.99 -1.70
C HIS A 1033 6.58 -23.07 -2.63
N LYS A 1034 6.17 -21.79 -2.76
CA LYS A 1034 6.83 -20.77 -3.60
C LYS A 1034 6.99 -21.21 -5.07
N ILE A 1035 6.03 -21.98 -5.59
CA ILE A 1035 5.98 -22.37 -7.00
C ILE A 1035 5.14 -21.33 -7.76
N PRO A 1036 5.68 -20.70 -8.81
CA PRO A 1036 4.90 -19.80 -9.67
C PRO A 1036 3.65 -20.50 -10.20
N TYR A 1037 2.53 -19.81 -10.13
CA TYR A 1037 1.24 -20.32 -10.59
C TYR A 1037 0.54 -19.29 -11.46
N ILE A 1038 -0.17 -19.77 -12.47
CA ILE A 1038 -0.85 -18.96 -13.48
C ILE A 1038 -2.29 -19.45 -13.59
N THR A 1039 -3.23 -18.51 -13.54
CA THR A 1039 -4.67 -18.81 -13.50
C THR A 1039 -5.40 -18.53 -14.82
N THR A 1040 -4.71 -17.97 -15.82
CA THR A 1040 -5.27 -17.67 -17.15
C THR A 1040 -4.40 -18.24 -18.27
N ILE A 1041 -5.03 -18.61 -19.38
CA ILE A 1041 -4.31 -19.12 -20.56
C ILE A 1041 -3.49 -18.03 -21.25
N ALA A 1042 -3.97 -16.78 -21.24
CA ALA A 1042 -3.25 -15.67 -21.84
C ALA A 1042 -1.92 -15.39 -21.12
N ALA A 1043 -1.93 -15.34 -19.78
CA ALA A 1043 -0.70 -15.20 -19.00
C ALA A 1043 0.22 -16.43 -19.14
N ALA A 1044 -0.33 -17.63 -19.30
CA ALA A 1044 0.47 -18.83 -19.55
C ALA A 1044 1.22 -18.74 -20.89
N ASN A 1045 0.57 -18.27 -21.95
CA ASN A 1045 1.19 -18.03 -23.24
C ASN A 1045 2.25 -16.92 -23.18
N ALA A 1046 1.94 -15.80 -22.53
CA ALA A 1046 2.89 -14.71 -22.30
C ALA A 1046 4.13 -15.20 -21.53
N SER A 1047 3.94 -16.08 -20.54
CA SER A 1047 5.03 -16.66 -19.76
C SER A 1047 5.93 -17.58 -20.58
N ALA A 1048 5.36 -18.45 -21.43
CA ALA A 1048 6.14 -19.28 -22.34
C ALA A 1048 6.99 -18.42 -23.30
N LYS A 1049 6.39 -17.40 -23.91
CA LYS A 1049 7.08 -16.41 -24.77
C LYS A 1049 8.16 -15.64 -24.01
N GLY A 1050 7.90 -15.29 -22.75
CA GLY A 1050 8.86 -14.63 -21.88
C GLY A 1050 10.09 -15.48 -21.60
N ILE A 1051 9.91 -16.78 -21.31
CA ILE A 1051 11.02 -17.71 -21.09
C ILE A 1051 11.88 -17.88 -22.35
N VAL A 1052 11.26 -17.95 -23.54
CA VAL A 1052 11.98 -17.96 -24.83
C VAL A 1052 12.85 -16.70 -24.96
N ALA A 1053 12.23 -15.52 -24.84
CA ALA A 1053 12.92 -14.25 -25.00
C ALA A 1053 14.06 -14.06 -23.99
N TYR A 1054 13.85 -14.49 -22.75
CA TYR A 1054 14.88 -14.47 -21.71
C TYR A 1054 16.09 -15.34 -22.07
N ARG A 1055 15.88 -16.59 -22.52
CA ARG A 1055 16.98 -17.47 -22.93
C ARG A 1055 17.77 -16.90 -24.11
N GLU A 1056 17.09 -16.30 -25.08
CA GLU A 1056 17.75 -15.61 -26.18
C GLU A 1056 18.55 -14.38 -25.71
N ALA A 1057 17.98 -13.58 -24.82
CA ALA A 1057 18.64 -12.39 -24.28
C ALA A 1057 19.91 -12.74 -23.49
N MET A 1058 19.88 -13.86 -22.75
CA MET A 1058 21.05 -14.41 -22.06
C MET A 1058 22.13 -14.87 -23.05
N ALA A 1059 21.74 -15.55 -24.14
CA ALA A 1059 22.70 -15.96 -25.17
C ALA A 1059 23.35 -14.76 -25.90
N LYS A 1060 22.66 -13.63 -25.95
CA LYS A 1060 23.12 -12.38 -26.60
C LYS A 1060 23.85 -11.41 -25.66
N ASN A 1061 23.96 -11.71 -24.35
CA ASN A 1061 24.49 -10.80 -23.33
C ASN A 1061 23.85 -9.40 -23.38
N THR A 1062 22.51 -9.36 -23.41
CA THR A 1062 21.77 -8.08 -23.46
C THR A 1062 22.04 -7.24 -22.21
N VAL A 1063 22.41 -5.98 -22.39
CA VAL A 1063 22.78 -5.06 -21.29
C VAL A 1063 21.53 -4.41 -20.70
N VAL A 1064 21.52 -4.20 -19.38
CA VAL A 1064 20.49 -3.41 -18.68
C VAL A 1064 20.47 -1.96 -19.15
N LYS A 1065 19.30 -1.33 -19.21
CA LYS A 1065 19.11 0.06 -19.64
C LYS A 1065 18.49 0.89 -18.52
N SER A 1066 18.98 2.10 -18.32
CA SER A 1066 18.33 3.06 -17.42
C SER A 1066 17.07 3.62 -18.09
N LEU A 1067 16.16 4.15 -17.28
CA LEU A 1067 14.96 4.82 -17.75
C LEU A 1067 15.31 6.01 -18.66
N GLN A 1068 16.35 6.77 -18.29
CA GLN A 1068 16.88 7.87 -19.07
C GLN A 1068 17.38 7.41 -20.46
N ASP A 1069 18.01 6.22 -20.57
CA ASP A 1069 18.40 5.65 -21.87
C ASP A 1069 17.17 5.30 -22.72
N TYR A 1070 16.17 4.65 -22.12
CA TYR A 1070 14.93 4.33 -22.83
C TYR A 1070 14.22 5.58 -23.33
N HIS A 1071 14.18 6.64 -22.51
CA HIS A 1071 13.58 7.92 -22.88
C HIS A 1071 14.34 8.61 -24.02
N ALA A 1072 15.68 8.53 -24.03
CA ALA A 1072 16.50 9.08 -25.10
C ALA A 1072 16.30 8.38 -26.46
N GLU A 1073 15.76 7.16 -26.48
CA GLU A 1073 15.46 6.40 -27.70
C GLU A 1073 14.08 6.75 -28.31
N ILE A 1074 13.19 7.42 -27.55
CA ILE A 1074 11.85 7.79 -28.01
C ILE A 1074 11.97 8.92 -29.06
N LYS A 1075 11.30 8.74 -30.21
CA LYS A 1075 11.34 9.67 -31.35
C LYS A 1075 10.02 10.37 -31.61
#